data_AF-A0A9D4Z0I9-F1
#
_entry.id   AF-A0A9D4Z0I9-F1
#
_cell.length_a   1.000
_cell.length_b   1.000
_cell.length_c   1.000
_cell.angle_alpha   90.00
_cell.angle_beta   90.00
_cell.angle_gamma   90.00
#
_symmetry.space_group_name_H-M   'P 1'
#
loop_
_entity.id
_entity.type
_entity.pdbx_description
1 polymer ?
#
loop_
_entity_poly.entity_id
_entity_poly.type
_entity_poly.pdbx_seq_one_letter_code
_entity_poly.pdbx_strand_id
1 'polypeptide(L)'
;MTYWCGAASKPAPSSPPPPSPKPSPKPSPSPSPSPSPSPKPVPKPSPPPPAGGGITPQSRGVFSELWGTAGEKFRPGGQLVDWSYSGYAGNEQPIPSYPAQFNVRDFGAVADGKTDCATAFQKAIDAASRSAFAATGVAVLVPAGRYALLKQITIKNSNVVLRGAGVDKTVLYFPSTLSQLLGPSPSWSFGGAFLTIVGRKVDSSTKANFMASIIADARRGDRRLKVSSTTPFRVGEWVRVLASNPGNRRNMRRSLLSLEAGLRAGAAVAANSSTAADAAARFSAATGRRLTQQAQAFSTDIPVRLFQDPYLQAAVAAAANAETAAAQQTADEGPEPDRADALSVDPVATALAAEQQAAALNPLQLDPALLAAARYSTMALATEIAEGAYDPAWLEQFTSGGSSGGGGGGEGGEKAPALAVPGSLDYYLYGDNPAVDSGANYNVFPSSDHVRMASRVAAVGKGWIELERELPWDMRTKWAPVLHRFAPTVENSGLEGFTMEFDWSTFPGHFSAQGANAIALYDAANLWVKDVKVLNSDNGVIMSGVDFVTVKGVRMDEAKSRGKTNGHHALWTSRSADVLFTDFWIARPWTHDLSLDQFAELTVFSNGGGADMNIDAHRAGSHSNLFSNVDMGAGTRPFASGGAENRGAHSGANNTFWNLYGDKQLALPPCDYGPLLTFVGDFGAVKGARRRSLLQETSASGTAQSEPVFAVATPGQPTYIPEEAAMLAAQSEAQSSLLAPSSQPSAPAPAPVDALLEDVPLGVGAPAPTDVPVEVSSASTPAPSAADAAPGSGGNRDDRADALAAADCPRVGWYVERIRSSKAMPLLPADLAGAQLALRQRRRASGN
;
A
#
# COMPACT_ATOMS: atom_id res chain seq x y z
N MET A 1 26.16 -30.97 61.58
CA MET A 1 26.12 -31.37 63.01
C MET A 1 25.88 -30.11 63.82
N THR A 2 24.86 -29.93 64.65
CA THR A 2 23.75 -30.78 65.09
C THR A 2 22.75 -29.81 65.78
N TYR A 3 21.46 -29.95 65.48
CA TYR A 3 20.30 -29.99 66.39
C TYR A 3 19.95 -28.90 67.44
N TRP A 4 18.68 -28.45 67.31
CA TRP A 4 17.56 -28.48 68.30
C TRP A 4 17.26 -27.34 69.31
N CYS A 5 15.96 -26.95 69.23
CA CYS A 5 14.95 -26.67 70.27
C CYS A 5 15.12 -25.59 71.34
N GLY A 6 14.16 -24.64 71.34
CA GLY A 6 12.93 -24.81 72.15
C GLY A 6 12.87 -24.23 73.58
N ALA A 7 12.22 -23.06 73.68
CA ALA A 7 11.23 -22.62 74.68
C ALA A 7 11.62 -22.17 76.12
N ALA A 8 11.05 -20.98 76.47
CA ALA A 8 10.54 -20.46 77.76
C ALA A 8 11.55 -20.16 78.91
N SER A 9 11.44 -19.14 79.78
CA SER A 9 10.45 -18.09 80.12
C SER A 9 11.09 -17.01 81.06
N LYS A 10 10.41 -15.85 81.18
CA LYS A 10 10.57 -14.62 82.03
C LYS A 10 11.00 -14.80 83.51
N PRO A 11 11.51 -13.79 84.28
CA PRO A 11 10.87 -12.48 84.59
C PRO A 11 11.78 -11.22 84.87
N ALA A 12 11.16 -10.05 85.12
CA ALA A 12 11.75 -8.69 85.31
C ALA A 12 11.94 -8.28 86.80
N PRO A 13 12.75 -7.24 87.18
CA PRO A 13 12.21 -5.85 87.34
C PRO A 13 13.17 -4.61 87.21
N SER A 14 12.58 -3.49 86.77
CA SER A 14 12.64 -2.02 87.06
C SER A 14 13.91 -1.16 87.46
N SER A 15 14.15 -0.12 86.61
CA SER A 15 14.33 1.37 86.82
C SER A 15 15.52 1.97 87.62
N PRO A 16 16.17 3.09 87.15
CA PRO A 16 15.62 4.47 87.20
C PRO A 16 15.98 5.35 85.94
N PRO A 17 15.86 6.70 85.95
CA PRO A 17 14.78 7.49 85.31
C PRO A 17 15.20 8.28 84.03
N PRO A 18 14.23 8.91 83.32
CA PRO A 18 14.44 9.41 81.97
C PRO A 18 14.79 10.91 81.93
N PRO A 19 15.58 11.36 80.95
CA PRO A 19 15.56 12.73 80.48
C PRO A 19 14.71 12.90 79.21
N SER A 20 13.84 13.88 79.35
CA SER A 20 12.74 14.42 78.55
C SER A 20 12.80 14.39 77.01
N PRO A 21 11.65 14.15 76.35
CA PRO A 21 11.51 14.17 74.90
C PRO A 21 11.41 15.61 74.38
N LYS A 22 12.09 15.89 73.25
CA LYS A 22 11.91 17.15 72.51
C LYS A 22 11.07 16.91 71.25
N PRO A 23 10.09 17.79 70.94
CA PRO A 23 8.85 17.40 70.27
C PRO A 23 8.83 17.65 68.76
N SER A 24 8.01 16.84 68.09
CA SER A 24 7.49 17.04 66.74
C SER A 24 6.56 18.26 66.65
N PRO A 25 6.50 18.97 65.53
CA PRO A 25 5.41 19.92 65.29
C PRO A 25 4.18 19.20 64.69
N LYS A 26 3.06 19.28 65.40
CA LYS A 26 1.68 19.07 64.94
C LYS A 26 0.86 20.36 65.24
N PRO A 27 -0.41 20.52 64.80
CA PRO A 27 -0.91 21.69 64.09
C PRO A 27 -1.89 22.56 64.91
N SER A 28 -2.23 23.75 64.41
CA SER A 28 -3.51 24.50 64.58
C SER A 28 -3.34 25.99 64.20
N PRO A 29 -4.40 26.80 64.08
CA PRO A 29 -5.72 26.59 63.48
C PRO A 29 -6.08 27.76 62.51
N SER A 30 -7.24 27.70 61.85
CA SER A 30 -7.82 28.86 61.14
C SER A 30 -8.47 29.86 62.13
N PRO A 31 -8.41 31.18 61.87
CA PRO A 31 -9.67 31.94 61.88
C PRO A 31 -9.79 33.06 60.80
N SER A 32 -11.06 33.36 60.46
CA SER A 32 -11.62 34.60 59.84
C SER A 32 -12.11 35.55 60.99
N PRO A 33 -12.70 36.78 60.84
CA PRO A 33 -12.86 37.76 59.72
C PRO A 33 -12.62 39.30 60.05
N SER A 34 -12.70 40.16 59.01
CA SER A 34 -13.12 41.60 58.92
C SER A 34 -12.19 42.77 59.34
N PRO A 35 -12.29 44.01 58.74
CA PRO A 35 -13.34 44.57 57.85
C PRO A 35 -12.86 45.09 56.47
N SER A 36 -13.85 45.42 55.62
CA SER A 36 -13.72 46.07 54.30
C SER A 36 -13.35 47.56 54.38
N PRO A 37 -12.62 48.11 53.38
CA PRO A 37 -13.05 49.40 52.81
C PRO A 37 -12.96 49.52 51.27
N SER A 38 -13.85 50.40 50.80
CA SER A 38 -14.33 50.82 49.47
C SER A 38 -13.33 51.29 48.38
N PRO A 39 -13.82 51.47 47.12
CA PRO A 39 -13.05 51.36 45.88
C PRO A 39 -12.60 52.72 45.30
N LYS A 40 -11.51 52.73 44.51
CA LYS A 40 -11.02 53.89 43.74
C LYS A 40 -10.16 53.45 42.54
N PRO A 41 -10.08 54.25 41.46
CA PRO A 41 -10.99 54.31 40.31
C PRO A 41 -10.47 53.50 39.11
N VAL A 42 -11.40 53.09 38.26
CA VAL A 42 -11.18 52.44 36.97
C VAL A 42 -10.42 53.37 36.00
N PRO A 43 -9.30 52.96 35.39
CA PRO A 43 -8.75 53.64 34.22
C PRO A 43 -9.73 53.56 33.06
N LYS A 44 -10.11 54.73 32.56
CA LYS A 44 -11.03 54.97 31.45
C LYS A 44 -10.73 54.04 30.25
N PRO A 45 -11.75 53.49 29.57
CA PRO A 45 -11.53 52.73 28.33
C PRO A 45 -10.75 53.59 27.34
N SER A 46 -9.69 53.03 26.78
CA SER A 46 -9.00 53.62 25.63
C SER A 46 -10.03 53.89 24.52
N PRO A 47 -9.96 55.05 23.84
CA PRO A 47 -10.90 55.38 22.77
C PRO A 47 -10.90 54.27 21.71
N PRO A 48 -12.05 54.00 21.07
CA PRO A 48 -12.06 53.11 19.91
C PRO A 48 -11.04 53.65 18.89
N PRO A 49 -10.24 52.79 18.25
CA PRO A 49 -9.44 53.22 17.11
C PRO A 49 -10.39 53.86 16.09
N PRO A 50 -9.96 54.93 15.39
CA PRO A 50 -10.83 55.72 14.54
C PRO A 50 -11.61 54.82 13.58
N ALA A 51 -12.94 54.95 13.60
CA ALA A 51 -13.76 54.48 12.50
C ALA A 51 -13.36 55.28 11.25
N GLY A 52 -12.79 54.60 10.26
CA GLY A 52 -12.52 55.18 8.95
C GLY A 52 -11.08 55.02 8.49
N GLY A 53 -10.86 53.96 7.73
CA GLY A 53 -9.63 53.67 7.02
C GLY A 53 -9.67 52.19 6.67
N GLY A 54 -10.51 51.85 5.70
CA GLY A 54 -10.75 50.47 5.28
C GLY A 54 -9.43 49.73 5.09
N ILE A 55 -9.07 48.90 6.06
CA ILE A 55 -8.13 47.81 5.83
C ILE A 55 -8.91 46.86 4.96
N THR A 56 -8.74 47.00 3.64
CA THR A 56 -8.99 45.92 2.70
C THR A 56 -8.46 44.64 3.33
N PRO A 57 -9.26 43.58 3.49
CA PRO A 57 -8.82 42.37 4.15
C PRO A 57 -7.53 41.92 3.46
N GLN A 58 -6.41 41.95 4.20
CA GLN A 58 -5.20 41.28 3.74
C GLN A 58 -5.60 39.85 3.43
N SER A 59 -5.34 39.44 2.19
CA SER A 59 -5.78 38.18 1.61
C SER A 59 -5.61 37.04 2.59
N ARG A 60 -6.72 36.53 3.14
CA ARG A 60 -6.73 35.24 3.84
C ARG A 60 -6.16 34.22 2.86
N GLY A 61 -5.10 33.52 3.25
CA GLY A 61 -4.67 32.36 2.49
C GLY A 61 -5.84 31.38 2.36
N VAL A 62 -6.17 31.00 1.13
CA VAL A 62 -7.08 29.89 0.77
C VAL A 62 -6.42 28.53 1.08
N PHE A 63 -6.64 27.99 2.28
CA PHE A 63 -6.24 26.61 2.59
C PHE A 63 -7.17 25.60 1.93
N SER A 64 -6.66 24.41 1.62
CA SER A 64 -7.51 23.32 1.11
C SER A 64 -8.70 23.07 2.04
N GLU A 65 -9.88 22.88 1.48
CA GLU A 65 -11.08 22.51 2.23
C GLU A 65 -11.03 21.07 2.75
N LEU A 66 -10.20 20.22 2.17
CA LEU A 66 -10.02 18.83 2.61
C LEU A 66 -8.99 18.69 3.74
N TRP A 67 -7.96 19.52 3.74
CA TRP A 67 -6.87 19.44 4.73
C TRP A 67 -6.93 20.54 5.79
N GLY A 68 -7.22 21.77 5.38
CA GLY A 68 -7.06 22.96 6.20
C GLY A 68 -5.59 23.40 6.31
N THR A 69 -5.23 23.95 7.46
CA THR A 69 -3.88 24.45 7.75
C THR A 69 -2.96 23.35 8.25
N ALA A 70 -3.47 22.52 9.17
CA ALA A 70 -2.69 21.55 9.93
C ALA A 70 -3.35 20.17 10.00
N GLY A 71 -4.33 19.90 9.13
CA GLY A 71 -5.11 18.67 9.10
C GLY A 71 -6.41 18.73 9.91
N GLU A 72 -6.84 19.91 10.37
CA GLU A 72 -8.06 20.08 11.17
C GLU A 72 -9.33 19.72 10.41
N LYS A 73 -9.29 19.78 9.06
CA LYS A 73 -10.39 19.38 8.18
C LYS A 73 -10.29 17.93 7.70
N PHE A 74 -9.16 17.25 7.92
CA PHE A 74 -9.01 15.86 7.55
C PHE A 74 -10.00 14.98 8.34
N ARG A 75 -10.69 14.10 7.63
CA ARG A 75 -11.64 13.13 8.18
C ARG A 75 -11.31 11.76 7.56
N PRO A 76 -10.97 10.74 8.36
CA PRO A 76 -10.62 9.41 7.85
C PRO A 76 -11.70 8.72 6.98
N GLY A 77 -12.98 9.05 7.20
CA GLY A 77 -14.10 8.61 6.35
C GLY A 77 -14.49 9.60 5.24
N GLY A 78 -13.73 10.68 5.05
CA GLY A 78 -14.01 11.75 4.09
C GLY A 78 -13.37 11.50 2.73
N GLN A 79 -13.17 12.57 1.95
CA GLN A 79 -12.60 12.50 0.60
C GLN A 79 -11.17 11.92 0.59
N LEU A 80 -10.31 12.40 1.51
CA LEU A 80 -8.91 11.95 1.63
C LEU A 80 -8.82 10.62 2.39
N VAL A 81 -7.90 9.77 1.96
CA VAL A 81 -7.49 8.55 2.69
C VAL A 81 -6.32 8.89 3.61
N ASP A 82 -6.08 8.12 4.67
CA ASP A 82 -4.85 8.22 5.46
C ASP A 82 -3.70 7.41 4.83
N TRP A 83 -2.76 8.12 4.21
CA TRP A 83 -1.53 7.57 3.64
C TRP A 83 -0.32 7.69 4.58
N SER A 84 -0.52 8.12 5.83
CA SER A 84 0.60 8.25 6.79
C SER A 84 1.31 6.92 7.08
N TYR A 85 0.70 5.79 6.73
CA TYR A 85 1.26 4.44 6.89
C TYR A 85 2.08 3.97 5.67
N SER A 86 2.03 4.65 4.53
CA SER A 86 2.69 4.19 3.31
C SER A 86 4.20 4.32 3.41
N GLY A 87 4.93 3.21 3.40
CA GLY A 87 6.38 3.17 3.58
C GLY A 87 6.85 2.14 4.59
N TYR A 88 8.18 1.98 4.68
CA TYR A 88 8.87 1.08 5.58
C TYR A 88 8.29 1.15 7.01
N ALA A 89 7.94 -0.02 7.56
CA ALA A 89 7.43 -0.18 8.92
C ALA A 89 6.27 0.78 9.26
N GLY A 90 5.38 1.07 8.29
CA GLY A 90 4.22 1.94 8.51
C GLY A 90 4.59 3.41 8.73
N ASN A 91 5.77 3.85 8.28
CA ASN A 91 6.44 5.13 8.64
C ASN A 91 6.57 5.37 10.15
N GLU A 92 6.58 4.32 10.96
CA GLU A 92 6.76 4.45 12.40
C GLU A 92 8.25 4.59 12.78
N GLN A 93 9.13 4.11 11.90
CA GLN A 93 10.56 4.02 12.13
C GLN A 93 11.32 4.46 10.89
N PRO A 94 12.51 5.06 11.05
CA PRO A 94 13.40 5.27 9.92
C PRO A 94 13.84 3.93 9.33
N ILE A 95 14.16 3.92 8.03
CA ILE A 95 14.84 2.78 7.39
C ILE A 95 16.12 2.46 8.19
N PRO A 96 16.32 1.21 8.64
CA PRO A 96 17.42 0.86 9.53
C PRO A 96 18.76 0.91 8.81
N SER A 97 19.81 1.28 9.54
CA SER A 97 21.19 1.16 9.06
C SER A 97 21.87 -0.03 9.71
N TYR A 98 21.82 -1.19 9.04
CA TYR A 98 22.44 -2.40 9.58
C TYR A 98 23.97 -2.36 9.55
N PRO A 99 24.64 -3.01 10.52
CA PRO A 99 26.10 -3.13 10.52
C PRO A 99 26.57 -3.97 9.31
N ALA A 100 27.62 -3.50 8.65
CA ALA A 100 28.25 -4.20 7.54
C ALA A 100 29.21 -5.28 8.07
N GLN A 101 28.79 -6.54 8.04
CA GLN A 101 29.57 -7.67 8.57
C GLN A 101 30.15 -8.58 7.49
N PHE A 102 29.64 -8.46 6.26
CA PHE A 102 30.07 -9.27 5.13
C PHE A 102 30.50 -8.35 4.00
N ASN A 103 31.58 -8.68 3.31
CA ASN A 103 32.05 -7.95 2.14
C ASN A 103 32.11 -8.91 0.96
N VAL A 104 31.50 -8.54 -0.18
CA VAL A 104 31.48 -9.41 -1.38
C VAL A 104 32.88 -9.80 -1.87
N ARG A 105 33.92 -9.00 -1.57
CA ARG A 105 35.31 -9.30 -1.93
C ARG A 105 35.87 -10.50 -1.16
N ASP A 106 35.42 -10.72 0.08
CA ASP A 106 35.82 -11.88 0.88
C ASP A 106 35.28 -13.19 0.30
N PHE A 107 34.26 -13.09 -0.57
CA PHE A 107 33.66 -14.21 -1.30
C PHE A 107 34.17 -14.32 -2.75
N GLY A 108 35.18 -13.54 -3.11
CA GLY A 108 35.85 -13.59 -4.41
C GLY A 108 35.34 -12.61 -5.46
N ALA A 109 34.52 -11.61 -5.10
CA ALA A 109 34.11 -10.58 -6.05
C ALA A 109 35.30 -9.68 -6.43
N VAL A 110 35.45 -9.42 -7.74
CA VAL A 110 36.52 -8.57 -8.28
C VAL A 110 35.89 -7.36 -8.97
N ALA A 111 36.36 -6.17 -8.62
CA ALA A 111 35.78 -4.91 -9.06
C ALA A 111 36.37 -4.40 -10.40
N ASP A 112 36.55 -5.29 -11.38
CA ASP A 112 37.18 -5.01 -12.68
C ASP A 112 36.16 -4.79 -13.82
N GLY A 113 34.87 -4.94 -13.53
CA GLY A 113 33.77 -4.85 -14.48
C GLY A 113 33.74 -5.97 -15.53
N LYS A 114 34.49 -7.07 -15.33
CA LYS A 114 34.67 -8.17 -16.29
C LYS A 114 34.48 -9.54 -15.66
N THR A 115 35.04 -9.75 -14.47
CA THR A 115 34.93 -11.01 -13.73
C THR A 115 33.50 -11.19 -13.25
N ASP A 116 32.87 -12.34 -13.56
CA ASP A 116 31.52 -12.65 -13.05
C ASP A 116 31.54 -12.78 -11.53
N CYS A 117 30.94 -11.81 -10.87
CA CYS A 117 30.85 -11.70 -9.43
C CYS A 117 29.54 -12.28 -8.88
N ALA A 118 28.62 -12.76 -9.73
CA ALA A 118 27.28 -13.13 -9.28
C ALA A 118 27.30 -14.21 -8.19
N THR A 119 28.17 -15.22 -8.36
CA THR A 119 28.33 -16.28 -7.35
C THR A 119 28.91 -15.74 -6.04
N ALA A 120 29.84 -14.79 -6.08
CA ALA A 120 30.42 -14.19 -4.89
C ALA A 120 29.38 -13.35 -4.12
N PHE A 121 28.56 -12.59 -4.84
CA PHE A 121 27.46 -11.82 -4.26
C PHE A 121 26.42 -12.73 -3.60
N GLN A 122 25.96 -13.77 -4.29
CA GLN A 122 24.98 -14.69 -3.71
C GLN A 122 25.55 -15.42 -2.48
N LYS A 123 26.82 -15.85 -2.52
CA LYS A 123 27.47 -16.47 -1.34
C LYS A 123 27.56 -15.53 -0.15
N ALA A 124 27.85 -14.25 -0.38
CA ALA A 124 27.91 -13.24 0.68
C ALA A 124 26.54 -13.00 1.32
N ILE A 125 25.48 -12.91 0.49
CA ILE A 125 24.09 -12.82 0.95
C ILE A 125 23.70 -14.07 1.74
N ASP A 126 23.95 -15.26 1.21
CA ASP A 126 23.63 -16.52 1.88
C ASP A 126 24.36 -16.68 3.21
N ALA A 127 25.61 -16.20 3.29
CA ALA A 127 26.39 -16.19 4.53
C ALA A 127 25.80 -15.20 5.55
N ALA A 128 25.39 -14.01 5.10
CA ALA A 128 24.71 -13.03 5.94
C ALA A 128 23.37 -13.58 6.48
N SER A 129 22.55 -14.18 5.62
CA SER A 129 21.26 -14.79 5.97
C SER A 129 21.37 -15.91 7.01
N ARG A 130 22.47 -16.68 7.01
CA ARG A 130 22.71 -17.76 7.98
C ARG A 130 23.46 -17.31 9.24
N SER A 131 23.88 -16.05 9.30
CA SER A 131 24.66 -15.54 10.41
C SER A 131 23.79 -15.24 11.63
N ALA A 132 24.39 -15.23 12.82
CA ALA A 132 23.70 -14.80 14.04
C ALA A 132 23.21 -13.34 13.98
N PHE A 133 23.83 -12.50 13.13
CA PHE A 133 23.44 -11.11 12.94
C PHE A 133 22.12 -10.95 12.17
N ALA A 134 21.67 -11.98 11.42
CA ALA A 134 20.40 -11.92 10.70
C ALA A 134 19.19 -11.75 11.65
N ALA A 135 19.30 -12.13 12.91
CA ALA A 135 18.24 -11.87 13.89
C ALA A 135 18.05 -10.37 14.20
N THR A 136 19.10 -9.56 14.03
CA THR A 136 19.12 -8.13 14.37
C THR A 136 19.29 -7.21 13.16
N GLY A 137 19.53 -7.76 11.97
CA GLY A 137 19.89 -6.98 10.79
C GLY A 137 21.36 -7.05 10.44
N VAL A 138 21.66 -7.31 9.16
CA VAL A 138 23.03 -7.38 8.65
C VAL A 138 23.12 -6.82 7.23
N ALA A 139 24.18 -6.03 6.98
CA ALA A 139 24.50 -5.55 5.65
C ALA A 139 25.65 -6.35 5.02
N VAL A 140 25.46 -6.70 3.75
CA VAL A 140 26.49 -7.16 2.82
C VAL A 140 27.02 -5.95 2.06
N LEU A 141 28.25 -5.57 2.34
CA LEU A 141 28.94 -4.46 1.72
C LEU A 141 29.42 -4.83 0.32
N VAL A 142 29.12 -3.94 -0.62
CA VAL A 142 29.71 -3.87 -1.96
C VAL A 142 30.61 -2.65 -2.02
N PRO A 143 31.94 -2.81 -1.87
CA PRO A 143 32.86 -1.68 -1.93
C PRO A 143 32.79 -0.91 -3.25
N ALA A 144 33.46 0.24 -3.30
CA ALA A 144 33.58 1.02 -4.53
C ALA A 144 34.25 0.20 -5.65
N GLY A 145 33.74 0.36 -6.87
CA GLY A 145 34.21 -0.30 -8.08
C GLY A 145 33.06 -0.83 -8.94
N ARG A 146 33.40 -1.45 -10.08
CA ARG A 146 32.44 -1.97 -11.06
C ARG A 146 32.46 -3.50 -11.04
N TYR A 147 31.31 -4.14 -10.84
CA TYR A 147 31.20 -5.58 -10.66
C TYR A 147 30.31 -6.16 -11.75
N ALA A 148 30.82 -7.07 -12.59
CA ALA A 148 30.00 -7.75 -13.58
C ALA A 148 29.17 -8.84 -12.91
N LEU A 149 27.86 -8.89 -13.16
CA LEU A 149 26.93 -9.87 -12.63
C LEU A 149 26.20 -10.54 -13.80
N LEU A 150 26.53 -11.80 -14.08
CA LEU A 150 25.99 -12.53 -15.24
C LEU A 150 24.78 -13.41 -14.88
N LYS A 151 24.28 -13.29 -13.65
CA LYS A 151 23.12 -14.03 -13.13
C LYS A 151 22.32 -13.16 -12.17
N GLN A 152 21.07 -13.54 -11.94
CA GLN A 152 20.21 -12.92 -10.95
C GLN A 152 20.77 -13.15 -9.53
N ILE A 153 20.58 -12.15 -8.67
CA ILE A 153 20.91 -12.19 -7.24
C ILE A 153 19.62 -12.05 -6.45
N THR A 154 19.43 -12.92 -5.47
CA THR A 154 18.17 -13.00 -4.73
C THR A 154 18.40 -13.00 -3.23
N ILE A 155 17.67 -12.11 -2.53
CA ILE A 155 17.52 -12.12 -1.08
C ILE A 155 16.19 -12.83 -0.75
N LYS A 156 16.29 -13.93 0.01
CA LYS A 156 15.16 -14.80 0.38
C LYS A 156 14.91 -14.84 1.89
N ASN A 157 15.61 -14.00 2.65
CA ASN A 157 15.58 -13.96 4.11
C ASN A 157 15.37 -12.52 4.59
N SER A 158 14.74 -12.40 5.76
CA SER A 158 14.56 -11.13 6.45
C SER A 158 15.87 -10.54 6.95
N ASN A 159 15.88 -9.24 7.23
CA ASN A 159 16.95 -8.54 7.94
C ASN A 159 18.30 -8.54 7.18
N VAL A 160 18.28 -8.63 5.85
CA VAL A 160 19.48 -8.64 5.00
C VAL A 160 19.47 -7.48 4.02
N VAL A 161 20.58 -6.76 3.95
CA VAL A 161 20.74 -5.59 3.09
C VAL A 161 21.93 -5.77 2.16
N LEU A 162 21.75 -5.49 0.87
CA LEU A 162 22.88 -5.29 -0.05
C LEU A 162 23.19 -3.80 -0.14
N ARG A 163 24.36 -3.39 0.36
CA ARG A 163 24.76 -1.98 0.49
C ARG A 163 26.00 -1.67 -0.33
N GLY A 164 25.89 -0.78 -1.31
CA GLY A 164 27.03 -0.20 -2.01
C GLY A 164 27.68 0.98 -1.28
N ALA A 165 28.81 1.47 -1.80
CA ALA A 165 29.53 2.62 -1.24
C ALA A 165 28.94 3.98 -1.64
N GLY A 166 27.87 4.00 -2.45
CA GLY A 166 27.22 5.17 -3.02
C GLY A 166 27.00 5.01 -4.53
N VAL A 167 25.98 5.70 -5.07
CA VAL A 167 25.60 5.63 -6.49
C VAL A 167 26.73 5.96 -7.46
N ASP A 168 27.62 6.90 -7.12
CA ASP A 168 28.76 7.29 -7.95
C ASP A 168 30.02 6.44 -7.71
N LYS A 169 29.98 5.49 -6.78
CA LYS A 169 31.14 4.72 -6.34
C LYS A 169 31.04 3.23 -6.64
N THR A 170 29.85 2.66 -6.51
CA THR A 170 29.60 1.23 -6.74
C THR A 170 28.69 1.05 -7.95
N VAL A 171 29.18 0.31 -8.95
CA VAL A 171 28.43 -0.02 -10.16
C VAL A 171 28.24 -1.54 -10.23
N LEU A 172 26.99 -1.98 -10.25
CA LEU A 172 26.58 -3.34 -10.54
C LEU A 172 26.26 -3.41 -12.03
N TYR A 173 27.12 -4.07 -12.80
CA TYR A 173 27.05 -4.12 -14.25
C TYR A 173 26.48 -5.45 -14.73
N PHE A 174 25.44 -5.39 -15.55
CA PHE A 174 24.72 -6.53 -16.11
C PHE A 174 24.91 -6.56 -17.64
N PRO A 175 25.88 -7.33 -18.15
CA PRO A 175 26.22 -7.38 -19.58
C PRO A 175 25.25 -8.25 -20.41
N SER A 176 24.21 -8.79 -19.78
CA SER A 176 23.25 -9.67 -20.46
C SER A 176 21.84 -9.38 -19.96
N THR A 177 20.85 -9.63 -20.81
CA THR A 177 19.43 -9.52 -20.46
C THR A 177 18.86 -10.87 -20.03
N LEU A 178 17.68 -10.90 -19.40
CA LEU A 178 17.02 -12.16 -19.06
C LEU A 178 16.70 -13.00 -20.31
N SER A 179 16.38 -12.38 -21.46
CA SER A 179 16.25 -13.09 -22.74
C SER A 179 17.52 -13.87 -23.13
N GLN A 180 18.71 -13.30 -22.88
CA GLN A 180 19.97 -13.95 -23.22
C GLN A 180 20.35 -15.05 -22.22
N LEU A 181 19.94 -14.91 -20.95
CA LEU A 181 20.28 -15.86 -19.88
C LEU A 181 19.30 -17.01 -19.75
N LEU A 182 18.00 -16.74 -19.90
CA LEU A 182 16.89 -17.65 -19.60
C LEU A 182 16.01 -17.93 -20.83
N GLY A 183 16.40 -17.43 -22.00
CA GLY A 183 15.64 -17.53 -23.24
C GLY A 183 14.66 -16.36 -23.43
N PRO A 184 14.37 -15.99 -24.69
CA PRO A 184 13.51 -14.86 -24.97
C PRO A 184 12.07 -15.15 -24.56
N SER A 185 11.42 -14.14 -24.00
CA SER A 185 10.06 -14.24 -23.48
C SER A 185 9.40 -12.85 -23.48
N PRO A 186 8.13 -12.74 -23.91
CA PRO A 186 7.36 -11.51 -23.68
C PRO A 186 7.07 -11.25 -22.20
N SER A 187 7.14 -12.27 -21.35
CA SER A 187 6.95 -12.14 -19.90
C SER A 187 7.97 -11.20 -19.26
N TRP A 188 9.13 -10.99 -19.88
CA TRP A 188 10.13 -10.04 -19.40
C TRP A 188 9.66 -8.59 -19.42
N SER A 189 8.58 -8.29 -20.15
CA SER A 189 7.91 -6.99 -20.05
C SER A 189 7.13 -6.82 -18.75
N PHE A 190 6.73 -7.90 -18.09
CA PHE A 190 5.77 -7.91 -16.98
C PHE A 190 6.34 -8.48 -15.67
N GLY A 191 7.62 -8.85 -15.64
CA GLY A 191 8.23 -9.41 -14.43
C GLY A 191 9.65 -9.89 -14.63
N GLY A 192 10.24 -10.36 -13.53
CA GLY A 192 11.63 -10.79 -13.46
C GLY A 192 12.59 -9.61 -13.37
N ALA A 193 13.68 -9.78 -12.61
CA ALA A 193 14.70 -8.76 -12.44
C ALA A 193 16.05 -9.36 -12.05
N PHE A 194 17.12 -8.59 -12.16
CA PHE A 194 18.46 -9.04 -11.80
C PHE A 194 18.75 -8.98 -10.29
N LEU A 195 18.17 -8.02 -9.57
CA LEU A 195 18.19 -8.00 -8.11
C LEU A 195 16.78 -8.22 -7.58
N THR A 196 16.57 -9.27 -6.80
CA THR A 196 15.24 -9.60 -6.29
C THR A 196 15.24 -9.78 -4.77
N ILE A 197 14.26 -9.18 -4.09
CA ILE A 197 13.86 -9.60 -2.74
C ILE A 197 12.53 -10.33 -2.88
N VAL A 198 12.46 -11.59 -2.43
CA VAL A 198 11.27 -12.43 -2.63
C VAL A 198 10.91 -13.19 -1.36
N GLY A 199 9.66 -13.01 -0.92
CA GLY A 199 9.03 -13.82 0.10
C GLY A 199 8.08 -14.86 -0.50
N ARG A 200 7.06 -15.23 0.28
CA ARG A 200 6.02 -16.18 -0.12
C ARG A 200 4.68 -15.46 -0.17
N LYS A 201 3.92 -15.75 -1.21
CA LYS A 201 2.58 -15.19 -1.41
C LYS A 201 1.70 -15.47 -0.20
N VAL A 202 1.06 -14.42 0.30
CA VAL A 202 0.07 -14.48 1.37
C VAL A 202 -1.19 -13.76 0.89
N ASP A 203 -2.24 -14.53 0.65
CA ASP A 203 -3.56 -14.07 0.18
C ASP A 203 -4.69 -14.72 1.02
N SER A 204 -5.95 -14.41 0.69
CA SER A 204 -7.11 -14.93 1.43
C SER A 204 -7.31 -16.43 1.29
N SER A 205 -6.68 -17.08 0.31
CA SER A 205 -6.72 -18.54 0.16
C SER A 205 -5.79 -19.28 1.14
N THR A 206 -4.88 -18.55 1.79
CA THR A 206 -3.88 -19.13 2.70
C THR A 206 -4.48 -19.44 4.07
N LYS A 207 -5.03 -20.64 4.23
CA LYS A 207 -5.73 -21.10 5.47
C LYS A 207 -4.91 -20.98 6.74
N ALA A 208 -3.59 -21.19 6.66
CA ALA A 208 -2.68 -21.12 7.81
C ALA A 208 -2.67 -19.73 8.50
N ASN A 209 -3.04 -18.68 7.76
CA ASN A 209 -3.10 -17.32 8.27
C ASN A 209 -4.50 -16.87 8.66
N PHE A 210 -5.56 -17.65 8.38
CA PHE A 210 -6.92 -17.26 8.71
C PHE A 210 -7.11 -17.09 10.23
N MET A 211 -7.73 -15.98 10.65
CA MET A 211 -8.03 -15.71 12.06
C MET A 211 -9.53 -15.66 12.31
N ALA A 212 -10.27 -14.85 11.54
CA ALA A 212 -11.72 -14.74 11.68
C ALA A 212 -12.39 -14.18 10.42
N SER A 213 -13.69 -14.44 10.26
CA SER A 213 -14.52 -13.75 9.28
C SER A 213 -15.02 -12.43 9.86
N ILE A 214 -15.17 -11.40 9.02
CA ILE A 214 -15.87 -10.16 9.37
C ILE A 214 -17.37 -10.38 9.12
N ILE A 215 -18.18 -10.30 10.17
CA ILE A 215 -19.58 -10.77 10.18
C ILE A 215 -20.63 -9.65 10.18
N ALA A 216 -20.20 -8.39 10.09
CA ALA A 216 -21.09 -7.26 9.87
C ALA A 216 -20.42 -6.24 8.95
N ASP A 217 -21.26 -5.52 8.21
CA ASP A 217 -20.78 -4.43 7.36
C ASP A 217 -20.13 -3.33 8.22
N ALA A 218 -19.06 -2.74 7.70
CA ALA A 218 -18.38 -1.58 8.25
C ALA A 218 -18.22 -0.52 7.15
N ARG A 219 -18.10 0.75 7.54
CA ARG A 219 -17.97 1.87 6.60
C ARG A 219 -16.51 2.30 6.49
N ARG A 220 -16.18 2.95 5.37
CA ARG A 220 -14.95 3.75 5.28
C ARG A 220 -14.87 4.71 6.47
N GLY A 221 -13.71 4.78 7.12
CA GLY A 221 -13.50 5.55 8.35
C GLY A 221 -13.73 4.76 9.64
N ASP A 222 -14.39 3.61 9.60
CA ASP A 222 -14.58 2.78 10.79
C ASP A 222 -13.27 2.08 11.17
N ARG A 223 -13.11 1.84 12.48
CA ARG A 223 -12.00 1.06 13.05
C ARG A 223 -12.45 -0.24 13.69
N ARG A 224 -13.74 -0.34 14.06
CA ARG A 224 -14.27 -1.47 14.82
C ARG A 224 -14.96 -2.46 13.89
N LEU A 225 -14.48 -3.70 13.90
CA LEU A 225 -15.01 -4.79 13.08
C LEU A 225 -15.67 -5.84 13.97
N LYS A 226 -16.88 -6.26 13.61
CA LYS A 226 -17.50 -7.45 14.23
C LYS A 226 -16.94 -8.69 13.58
N VAL A 227 -16.49 -9.65 14.39
CA VAL A 227 -15.76 -10.83 13.93
C VAL A 227 -16.40 -12.11 14.45
N SER A 228 -16.24 -13.22 13.70
CA SER A 228 -16.79 -14.53 14.09
C SER A 228 -16.18 -15.07 15.39
N SER A 229 -14.92 -14.77 15.65
CA SER A 229 -14.21 -15.13 16.88
C SER A 229 -13.23 -14.03 17.26
N THR A 230 -13.09 -13.75 18.56
CA THR A 230 -12.06 -12.86 19.09
C THR A 230 -10.89 -13.60 19.74
N THR A 231 -10.98 -14.93 19.86
CA THR A 231 -9.98 -15.80 20.50
C THR A 231 -8.56 -15.66 19.93
N PRO A 232 -8.34 -15.56 18.60
CA PRO A 232 -6.98 -15.51 18.07
C PRO A 232 -6.32 -14.14 18.24
N PHE A 233 -7.07 -13.11 18.64
CA PHE A 233 -6.59 -11.72 18.60
C PHE A 233 -5.91 -11.24 19.89
N ARG A 234 -4.83 -10.49 19.75
CA ARG A 234 -4.10 -9.80 20.82
C ARG A 234 -3.84 -8.35 20.46
N VAL A 235 -4.02 -7.46 21.43
CA VAL A 235 -3.72 -6.03 21.27
C VAL A 235 -2.25 -5.83 20.88
N GLY A 236 -2.01 -5.00 19.87
CA GLY A 236 -0.70 -4.65 19.33
C GLY A 236 -0.21 -5.55 18.19
N GLU A 237 -0.84 -6.71 17.96
CA GLU A 237 -0.47 -7.61 16.88
C GLU A 237 -0.95 -7.08 15.52
N TRP A 238 -0.23 -7.42 14.45
CA TRP A 238 -0.62 -7.07 13.09
C TRP A 238 -1.57 -8.09 12.47
N VAL A 239 -2.64 -7.59 11.87
CA VAL A 239 -3.62 -8.34 11.08
C VAL A 239 -3.72 -7.77 9.68
N ARG A 240 -4.15 -8.59 8.73
CA ARG A 240 -4.42 -8.20 7.34
C ARG A 240 -5.89 -8.42 7.03
N VAL A 241 -6.55 -7.39 6.53
CA VAL A 241 -7.93 -7.42 6.04
C VAL A 241 -7.90 -7.80 4.55
N LEU A 242 -8.73 -8.76 4.14
CA LEU A 242 -8.84 -9.22 2.74
C LEU A 242 -10.31 -9.48 2.37
N ALA A 243 -10.64 -9.41 1.07
CA ALA A 243 -11.94 -9.78 0.54
C ALA A 243 -11.88 -11.07 -0.29
N SER A 244 -12.36 -12.19 0.27
CA SER A 244 -12.20 -13.51 -0.34
C SER A 244 -13.19 -13.81 -1.49
N ASN A 245 -14.26 -13.03 -1.65
CA ASN A 245 -15.24 -13.19 -2.73
C ASN A 245 -15.58 -11.83 -3.36
N PRO A 246 -14.60 -11.17 -4.01
CA PRO A 246 -14.76 -9.79 -4.44
C PRO A 246 -15.76 -9.66 -5.60
N GLY A 247 -15.80 -10.64 -6.51
CA GLY A 247 -16.76 -10.71 -7.61
C GLY A 247 -18.08 -11.42 -7.27
N ASN A 248 -18.45 -11.63 -5.99
CA ASN A 248 -19.75 -12.20 -5.58
C ASN A 248 -20.31 -13.40 -6.41
N ARG A 249 -19.43 -14.37 -6.76
CA ARG A 249 -19.68 -15.46 -7.75
C ARG A 249 -20.84 -16.40 -7.36
N ARG A 250 -21.17 -16.52 -6.07
CA ARG A 250 -22.27 -17.37 -5.55
C ARG A 250 -23.66 -16.92 -6.01
N ASN A 251 -23.80 -15.68 -6.48
CA ASN A 251 -25.06 -15.17 -7.01
C ASN A 251 -25.38 -15.63 -8.43
N MET A 252 -24.49 -16.32 -9.17
CA MET A 252 -24.87 -16.96 -10.44
C MET A 252 -25.99 -18.00 -10.25
N ARG A 253 -25.92 -18.82 -9.19
CA ARG A 253 -26.96 -19.82 -8.91
C ARG A 253 -28.29 -19.16 -8.56
N ARG A 254 -28.30 -18.09 -7.75
CA ARG A 254 -29.55 -17.39 -7.39
C ARG A 254 -30.08 -16.52 -8.53
N SER A 255 -29.22 -15.88 -9.31
CA SER A 255 -29.59 -15.08 -10.49
C SER A 255 -30.17 -15.95 -11.60
N LEU A 256 -29.62 -17.14 -11.84
CA LEU A 256 -30.20 -18.10 -12.80
C LEU A 256 -31.54 -18.64 -12.28
N LEU A 257 -31.66 -18.91 -10.98
CA LEU A 257 -32.94 -19.34 -10.38
C LEU A 257 -33.98 -18.21 -10.35
N SER A 258 -33.59 -16.95 -10.18
CA SER A 258 -34.48 -15.78 -10.24
C SER A 258 -34.82 -15.39 -11.68
N LEU A 259 -33.91 -15.62 -12.63
CA LEU A 259 -34.16 -15.49 -14.07
C LEU A 259 -35.09 -16.61 -14.55
N GLU A 260 -34.94 -17.85 -14.07
CA GLU A 260 -35.90 -18.95 -14.27
C GLU A 260 -37.25 -18.67 -13.62
N ALA A 261 -37.27 -18.09 -12.41
CA ALA A 261 -38.52 -17.66 -11.76
C ALA A 261 -39.19 -16.49 -12.49
N GLY A 262 -38.40 -15.54 -13.00
CA GLY A 262 -38.86 -14.43 -13.85
C GLY A 262 -39.33 -14.88 -15.24
N LEU A 263 -38.67 -15.89 -15.83
CA LEU A 263 -39.07 -16.54 -17.08
C LEU A 263 -40.33 -17.39 -16.88
N ARG A 264 -40.51 -18.03 -15.72
CA ARG A 264 -41.78 -18.72 -15.35
C ARG A 264 -42.92 -17.75 -15.09
N ALA A 265 -42.63 -16.60 -14.47
CA ALA A 265 -43.61 -15.52 -14.29
C ALA A 265 -43.98 -14.85 -15.64
N GLY A 266 -43.02 -14.70 -16.56
CA GLY A 266 -43.26 -14.24 -17.94
C GLY A 266 -43.98 -15.27 -18.81
N ALA A 267 -43.73 -16.56 -18.61
CA ALA A 267 -44.42 -17.66 -19.29
C ALA A 267 -45.90 -17.78 -18.87
N ALA A 268 -46.27 -17.34 -17.67
CA ALA A 268 -47.67 -17.27 -17.24
C ALA A 268 -48.46 -16.13 -17.92
N VAL A 269 -47.77 -15.09 -18.39
CA VAL A 269 -48.38 -13.96 -19.12
C VAL A 269 -48.45 -14.22 -20.64
N ALA A 270 -47.60 -15.11 -21.16
CA ALA A 270 -47.50 -15.43 -22.60
C ALA A 270 -48.40 -16.58 -23.08
N ALA A 271 -49.40 -17.00 -22.30
CA ALA A 271 -50.30 -18.11 -22.65
C ALA A 271 -51.39 -17.76 -23.71
N ASN A 272 -51.33 -16.61 -24.39
CA ASN A 272 -52.42 -16.13 -25.24
C ASN A 272 -52.03 -15.56 -26.62
N SER A 273 -50.99 -16.10 -27.27
CA SER A 273 -50.74 -15.80 -28.68
C SER A 273 -49.99 -16.93 -29.41
N SER A 274 -50.63 -17.49 -30.44
CA SER A 274 -50.29 -18.73 -31.15
C SER A 274 -49.17 -18.61 -32.20
N THR A 275 -48.19 -17.71 -32.02
CA THR A 275 -47.07 -17.55 -32.98
C THR A 275 -45.68 -17.75 -32.38
N ALA A 276 -45.58 -18.17 -31.09
CA ALA A 276 -44.31 -18.26 -30.36
C ALA A 276 -43.59 -19.64 -30.45
N ALA A 277 -44.22 -20.68 -31.00
CA ALA A 277 -43.65 -22.04 -31.00
C ALA A 277 -42.43 -22.20 -31.91
N ASP A 278 -42.37 -21.50 -33.05
CA ASP A 278 -41.25 -21.60 -34.00
C ASP A 278 -40.04 -20.73 -33.63
N ALA A 279 -40.23 -19.67 -32.83
CA ALA A 279 -39.15 -18.83 -32.33
C ALA A 279 -38.39 -19.49 -31.16
N ALA A 280 -39.10 -20.20 -30.27
CA ALA A 280 -38.51 -20.87 -29.11
C ALA A 280 -37.63 -22.07 -29.49
N ALA A 281 -38.00 -22.82 -30.54
CA ALA A 281 -37.23 -23.98 -31.00
C ALA A 281 -35.87 -23.58 -31.62
N ARG A 282 -35.79 -22.42 -32.30
CA ARG A 282 -34.53 -21.92 -32.89
C ARG A 282 -33.61 -21.27 -31.85
N PHE A 283 -34.16 -20.68 -30.79
CA PHE A 283 -33.37 -20.03 -29.72
C PHE A 283 -32.77 -21.06 -28.74
N SER A 284 -33.48 -22.16 -28.45
CA SER A 284 -33.02 -23.19 -27.49
C SER A 284 -31.86 -24.05 -28.01
N ALA A 285 -31.77 -24.28 -29.33
CA ALA A 285 -30.70 -25.10 -29.91
C ALA A 285 -29.37 -24.34 -30.07
N ALA A 286 -29.42 -23.02 -30.29
CA ALA A 286 -28.24 -22.18 -30.49
C ALA A 286 -27.61 -21.66 -29.19
N THR A 287 -28.41 -21.46 -28.14
CA THR A 287 -27.96 -20.82 -26.89
C THR A 287 -27.51 -21.84 -25.84
N GLY A 288 -28.15 -23.01 -25.80
CA GLY A 288 -27.83 -24.08 -24.82
C GLY A 288 -26.48 -24.75 -25.04
N ARG A 289 -26.02 -24.88 -26.30
CA ARG A 289 -24.68 -25.40 -26.62
C ARG A 289 -23.58 -24.35 -26.49
N ARG A 290 -23.88 -23.07 -26.76
CA ARG A 290 -22.89 -21.97 -26.66
C ARG A 290 -22.52 -21.64 -25.21
N LEU A 291 -23.47 -21.69 -24.28
CA LEU A 291 -23.22 -21.34 -22.87
C LEU A 291 -22.46 -22.42 -22.10
N THR A 292 -22.64 -23.70 -22.44
CA THR A 292 -21.82 -24.78 -21.87
C THR A 292 -20.43 -24.85 -22.49
N GLN A 293 -20.27 -24.56 -23.79
CA GLN A 293 -18.94 -24.44 -24.40
C GLN A 293 -18.20 -23.16 -23.97
N GLN A 294 -18.87 -22.02 -23.77
CA GLN A 294 -18.20 -20.80 -23.27
C GLN A 294 -17.82 -20.89 -21.79
N ALA A 295 -18.64 -21.54 -20.95
CA ALA A 295 -18.26 -21.78 -19.56
C ALA A 295 -17.12 -22.81 -19.40
N GLN A 296 -16.93 -23.70 -20.38
CA GLN A 296 -15.80 -24.64 -20.44
C GLN A 296 -14.57 -24.08 -21.19
N ALA A 297 -14.74 -23.08 -22.07
CA ALA A 297 -13.65 -22.49 -22.85
C ALA A 297 -12.84 -21.40 -22.11
N PHE A 298 -13.23 -21.00 -20.89
CA PHE A 298 -12.39 -20.19 -20.00
C PHE A 298 -11.55 -21.04 -19.03
N SER A 299 -11.56 -22.36 -19.24
CA SER A 299 -10.45 -23.22 -18.85
C SER A 299 -9.17 -22.70 -19.51
N THR A 300 -8.08 -22.71 -18.75
CA THR A 300 -6.70 -22.29 -19.02
C THR A 300 -6.01 -23.02 -20.19
N ASP A 301 -6.71 -23.35 -21.27
CA ASP A 301 -6.27 -24.29 -22.31
C ASP A 301 -5.58 -23.66 -23.53
N ILE A 302 -5.24 -22.37 -23.51
CA ILE A 302 -4.19 -21.87 -24.40
C ILE A 302 -2.90 -21.88 -23.60
N PRO A 303 -2.02 -22.89 -23.74
CA PRO A 303 -0.67 -22.79 -23.23
C PRO A 303 0.04 -21.71 -24.06
N VAL A 304 -0.09 -20.46 -23.65
CA VAL A 304 0.80 -19.39 -24.10
C VAL A 304 2.20 -19.91 -23.75
N ARG A 305 3.04 -20.15 -24.75
CA ARG A 305 4.44 -20.48 -24.51
C ARG A 305 5.13 -19.19 -24.08
N LEU A 306 5.04 -18.91 -22.79
CA LEU A 306 5.63 -17.74 -22.15
C LEU A 306 7.15 -17.77 -22.30
N PHE A 307 7.76 -18.93 -22.08
CA PHE A 307 9.19 -19.13 -22.15
C PHE A 307 9.52 -20.10 -23.28
N GLN A 308 10.56 -19.79 -24.05
CA GLN A 308 11.06 -20.71 -25.07
C GLN A 308 11.82 -21.91 -24.47
N ASP A 309 12.37 -21.76 -23.26
CA ASP A 309 12.97 -22.88 -22.55
C ASP A 309 11.89 -23.88 -22.11
N PRO A 310 11.95 -25.15 -22.57
CA PRO A 310 10.90 -26.13 -22.32
C PRO A 310 10.82 -26.56 -20.84
N TYR A 311 11.92 -26.51 -20.09
CA TYR A 311 11.93 -26.86 -18.68
C TYR A 311 11.33 -25.73 -17.84
N LEU A 312 11.71 -24.48 -18.13
CA LEU A 312 11.12 -23.31 -17.49
C LEU A 312 9.62 -23.22 -17.78
N GLN A 313 9.22 -23.44 -19.04
CA GLN A 313 7.81 -23.48 -19.42
C GLN A 313 7.04 -24.57 -18.67
N ALA A 314 7.60 -25.77 -18.52
CA ALA A 314 6.97 -26.86 -17.77
C ALA A 314 6.87 -26.53 -16.26
N ALA A 315 7.90 -25.95 -15.67
CA ALA A 315 7.92 -25.53 -14.27
C ALA A 315 6.82 -24.50 -13.95
N VAL A 316 6.68 -23.49 -14.80
CA VAL A 316 5.65 -22.45 -14.66
C VAL A 316 4.25 -23.02 -14.83
N ALA A 317 4.03 -23.88 -15.83
CA ALA A 317 2.74 -24.55 -16.02
C ALA A 317 2.36 -25.44 -14.82
N ALA A 318 3.32 -26.19 -14.28
CA ALA A 318 3.08 -27.04 -13.12
C ALA A 318 2.72 -26.23 -11.87
N ALA A 319 3.39 -25.11 -11.63
CA ALA A 319 3.07 -24.22 -10.52
C ALA A 319 1.70 -23.55 -10.67
N ALA A 320 1.36 -23.05 -11.88
CA ALA A 320 0.06 -22.45 -12.16
C ALA A 320 -1.10 -23.46 -11.96
N ASN A 321 -0.90 -24.71 -12.40
CA ASN A 321 -1.87 -25.79 -12.17
C ASN A 321 -2.04 -26.13 -10.69
N ALA A 322 -0.93 -26.17 -9.93
CA ALA A 322 -0.97 -26.41 -8.49
C ALA A 322 -1.71 -25.29 -7.74
N GLU A 323 -1.48 -24.03 -8.10
CA GLU A 323 -2.21 -22.89 -7.54
C GLU A 323 -3.71 -22.93 -7.87
N THR A 324 -4.06 -23.27 -9.11
CA THR A 324 -5.45 -23.41 -9.55
C THR A 324 -6.16 -24.52 -8.77
N ALA A 325 -5.51 -25.67 -8.59
CA ALA A 325 -6.04 -26.78 -7.82
C ALA A 325 -6.23 -26.41 -6.33
N ALA A 326 -5.24 -25.74 -5.72
CA ALA A 326 -5.32 -25.29 -4.33
C ALA A 326 -6.43 -24.25 -4.12
N ALA A 327 -6.60 -23.31 -5.06
CA ALA A 327 -7.66 -22.32 -5.03
C ALA A 327 -9.04 -22.98 -5.18
N GLN A 328 -9.19 -23.95 -6.09
CA GLN A 328 -10.44 -24.70 -6.27
C GLN A 328 -10.80 -25.51 -5.03
N GLN A 329 -9.83 -26.23 -4.45
CA GLN A 329 -10.03 -26.96 -3.20
C GLN A 329 -10.50 -26.03 -2.06
N THR A 330 -9.87 -24.85 -1.93
CA THR A 330 -10.25 -23.85 -0.93
C THR A 330 -11.67 -23.31 -1.18
N ALA A 331 -12.04 -23.09 -2.45
CA ALA A 331 -13.38 -22.64 -2.82
C ALA A 331 -14.46 -23.68 -2.50
N ASP A 332 -14.16 -24.97 -2.71
CA ASP A 332 -15.07 -26.09 -2.45
C ASP A 332 -15.28 -26.33 -0.96
N GLU A 333 -14.25 -26.15 -0.13
CA GLU A 333 -14.34 -26.26 1.32
C GLU A 333 -15.11 -25.08 1.97
N GLY A 334 -15.17 -23.93 1.29
CA GLY A 334 -15.81 -22.71 1.80
C GLY A 334 -14.97 -21.98 2.86
N PRO A 335 -15.42 -20.81 3.35
CA PRO A 335 -14.76 -20.14 4.47
C PRO A 335 -14.83 -21.09 5.66
N GLU A 336 -13.68 -21.57 6.14
CA GLU A 336 -13.58 -22.51 7.26
C GLU A 336 -14.50 -22.05 8.41
N PRO A 337 -15.59 -22.79 8.69
CA PRO A 337 -16.43 -22.48 9.83
C PRO A 337 -15.65 -22.93 11.07
N ASP A 338 -15.09 -21.95 11.77
CA ASP A 338 -14.76 -22.06 13.20
C ASP A 338 -13.75 -23.15 13.60
N ARG A 339 -12.76 -23.47 12.75
CA ARG A 339 -11.54 -24.20 13.18
C ARG A 339 -10.41 -23.27 13.66
N ALA A 340 -10.76 -22.12 14.25
CA ALA A 340 -9.80 -21.28 14.97
C ALA A 340 -9.06 -22.08 16.07
N ASP A 341 -9.68 -23.17 16.55
CA ASP A 341 -9.15 -24.04 17.60
C ASP A 341 -8.07 -25.04 17.12
N ALA A 342 -7.65 -24.99 15.83
CA ALA A 342 -6.65 -25.92 15.28
C ALA A 342 -5.41 -25.25 14.63
N LEU A 343 -5.34 -23.93 14.54
CA LEU A 343 -4.08 -23.28 14.17
C LEU A 343 -3.20 -23.19 15.40
N SER A 344 -2.27 -24.14 15.49
CA SER A 344 -1.30 -24.21 16.58
C SER A 344 -0.69 -22.83 16.83
N VAL A 345 -0.76 -22.36 18.07
CA VAL A 345 0.05 -21.21 18.53
C VAL A 345 1.55 -21.53 18.47
N ASP A 346 1.92 -22.77 18.16
CA ASP A 346 3.30 -23.18 17.86
C ASP A 346 3.76 -22.57 16.52
N PRO A 347 4.73 -21.63 16.56
CA PRO A 347 5.31 -21.04 15.36
C PRO A 347 5.99 -22.09 14.47
N VAL A 348 6.51 -23.19 15.04
CA VAL A 348 7.22 -24.24 14.29
C VAL A 348 6.25 -25.03 13.43
N ALA A 349 5.12 -25.48 14.00
CA ALA A 349 4.08 -26.18 13.24
C ALA A 349 3.50 -25.31 12.12
N THR A 350 3.29 -24.02 12.39
CA THR A 350 2.81 -23.05 11.38
C THR A 350 3.84 -22.87 10.25
N ALA A 351 5.13 -22.74 10.60
CA ALA A 351 6.20 -22.62 9.62
C ALA A 351 6.31 -23.87 8.74
N LEU A 352 6.25 -25.07 9.35
CA LEU A 352 6.31 -26.34 8.63
C LEU A 352 5.12 -26.53 7.67
N ALA A 353 3.91 -26.21 8.11
CA ALA A 353 2.72 -26.27 7.25
C ALA A 353 2.85 -25.32 6.05
N ALA A 354 3.36 -24.10 6.28
CA ALA A 354 3.62 -23.14 5.22
C ALA A 354 4.72 -23.63 4.25
N GLU A 355 5.76 -24.32 4.74
CA GLU A 355 6.79 -24.94 3.90
C GLU A 355 6.23 -26.08 3.04
N GLN A 356 5.40 -26.94 3.61
CA GLN A 356 4.73 -28.03 2.88
C GLN A 356 3.80 -27.49 1.79
N GLN A 357 3.00 -26.47 2.11
CA GLN A 357 2.15 -25.81 1.12
C GLN A 357 2.99 -25.17 0.01
N ALA A 358 4.10 -24.51 0.34
CA ALA A 358 5.00 -23.92 -0.65
C ALA A 358 5.62 -24.99 -1.58
N ALA A 359 6.01 -26.14 -1.05
CA ALA A 359 6.50 -27.26 -1.84
C ALA A 359 5.42 -27.83 -2.77
N ALA A 360 4.17 -27.91 -2.31
CA ALA A 360 3.04 -28.35 -3.13
C ALA A 360 2.71 -27.39 -4.28
N LEU A 361 2.86 -26.08 -4.06
CA LEU A 361 2.63 -25.04 -5.08
C LEU A 361 3.80 -24.87 -6.06
N ASN A 362 4.98 -25.44 -5.76
CA ASN A 362 6.16 -25.41 -6.62
C ASN A 362 6.72 -26.82 -6.86
N PRO A 363 5.94 -27.71 -7.52
CA PRO A 363 6.27 -29.14 -7.62
C PRO A 363 7.57 -29.43 -8.40
N LEU A 364 7.98 -28.50 -9.27
CA LEU A 364 9.22 -28.59 -10.06
C LEU A 364 10.37 -27.75 -9.47
N GLN A 365 10.21 -27.22 -8.26
CA GLN A 365 11.26 -26.52 -7.50
C GLN A 365 11.92 -25.37 -8.27
N LEU A 366 11.13 -24.59 -8.99
CA LEU A 366 11.61 -23.38 -9.66
C LEU A 366 12.22 -22.42 -8.63
N ASP A 367 13.24 -21.64 -9.03
CA ASP A 367 13.78 -20.59 -8.18
C ASP A 367 12.65 -19.64 -7.72
N PRO A 368 12.54 -19.29 -6.42
CA PRO A 368 11.46 -18.45 -5.92
C PRO A 368 11.30 -17.10 -6.63
N ALA A 369 12.39 -16.44 -7.04
CA ALA A 369 12.30 -15.17 -7.75
C ALA A 369 11.70 -15.38 -9.15
N LEU A 370 12.11 -16.46 -9.83
CA LEU A 370 11.59 -16.82 -11.15
C LEU A 370 10.14 -17.33 -11.09
N LEU A 371 9.77 -18.05 -10.03
CA LEU A 371 8.39 -18.46 -9.76
C LEU A 371 7.48 -17.25 -9.53
N ALA A 372 7.90 -16.31 -8.68
CA ALA A 372 7.15 -15.09 -8.44
C ALA A 372 7.04 -14.24 -9.72
N ALA A 373 8.15 -14.04 -10.44
CA ALA A 373 8.17 -13.36 -11.73
C ALA A 373 7.18 -13.99 -12.71
N ALA A 374 7.24 -15.32 -12.90
CA ALA A 374 6.37 -16.03 -13.80
C ALA A 374 4.89 -15.91 -13.39
N ARG A 375 4.57 -16.02 -12.10
CA ARG A 375 3.19 -15.84 -11.60
C ARG A 375 2.65 -14.47 -12.00
N TYR A 376 3.37 -13.41 -11.67
CA TYR A 376 2.92 -12.04 -11.92
C TYR A 376 2.94 -11.67 -13.42
N SER A 377 3.95 -12.11 -14.16
CA SER A 377 4.07 -11.83 -15.59
C SER A 377 3.03 -12.57 -16.43
N THR A 378 2.71 -13.83 -16.08
CA THR A 378 1.71 -14.63 -16.80
C THR A 378 0.33 -14.00 -16.70
N MET A 379 -0.06 -13.59 -15.50
CA MET A 379 -1.35 -12.97 -15.26
C MET A 379 -1.50 -11.66 -16.04
N ALA A 380 -0.44 -10.84 -16.04
CA ALA A 380 -0.42 -9.60 -16.81
C ALA A 380 -0.52 -9.89 -18.32
N LEU A 381 0.40 -10.71 -18.86
CA LEU A 381 0.50 -11.01 -20.29
C LEU A 381 -0.74 -11.72 -20.86
N ALA A 382 -1.26 -12.75 -20.18
CA ALA A 382 -2.41 -13.51 -20.67
C ALA A 382 -3.63 -12.62 -20.95
N THR A 383 -3.77 -11.54 -20.18
CA THR A 383 -4.87 -10.61 -20.38
C THR A 383 -4.60 -9.61 -21.50
N GLU A 384 -3.37 -9.12 -21.65
CA GLU A 384 -3.01 -8.22 -22.76
C GLU A 384 -3.10 -8.94 -24.11
N ILE A 385 -2.81 -10.25 -24.16
CA ILE A 385 -3.00 -11.09 -25.37
C ILE A 385 -4.48 -11.23 -25.74
N ALA A 386 -5.37 -11.40 -24.75
CA ALA A 386 -6.80 -11.63 -24.98
C ALA A 386 -7.51 -10.49 -25.74
N GLU A 387 -6.88 -9.32 -25.84
CA GLU A 387 -7.43 -8.14 -26.51
C GLU A 387 -6.80 -7.84 -27.89
N GLY A 388 -5.89 -8.71 -28.37
CA GLY A 388 -5.26 -8.52 -29.69
C GLY A 388 -4.28 -7.35 -29.75
N ALA A 389 -3.72 -6.93 -28.61
CA ALA A 389 -2.72 -5.86 -28.51
C ALA A 389 -1.34 -6.21 -29.13
N TYR A 390 -1.23 -7.37 -29.77
CA TYR A 390 -0.02 -7.91 -30.37
C TYR A 390 -0.22 -8.14 -31.86
N ASP A 391 0.86 -8.02 -32.64
CA ASP A 391 0.88 -8.41 -34.04
C ASP A 391 0.51 -9.91 -34.16
N PRO A 392 -0.55 -10.27 -34.93
CA PRO A 392 -0.94 -11.67 -35.14
C PRO A 392 0.21 -12.57 -35.63
N ALA A 393 1.12 -12.05 -36.47
CA ALA A 393 2.27 -12.80 -36.97
C ALA A 393 3.30 -13.08 -35.86
N TRP A 394 3.42 -12.16 -34.89
CA TRP A 394 4.24 -12.37 -33.70
C TRP A 394 3.56 -13.37 -32.75
N LEU A 395 2.24 -13.33 -32.60
CA LEU A 395 1.48 -14.25 -31.74
C LEU A 395 1.56 -15.70 -32.21
N GLU A 396 1.52 -15.95 -33.52
CA GLU A 396 1.65 -17.28 -34.12
C GLU A 396 2.97 -17.98 -33.76
N GLN A 397 4.05 -17.21 -33.54
CA GLN A 397 5.35 -17.73 -33.12
C GLN A 397 5.32 -18.31 -31.69
N PHE A 398 4.43 -17.84 -30.82
CA PHE A 398 4.37 -18.19 -29.39
C PHE A 398 3.13 -19.01 -28.99
N THR A 399 2.07 -19.04 -29.80
CA THR A 399 0.80 -19.75 -29.50
C THR A 399 0.63 -21.10 -30.20
N SER A 400 1.64 -21.59 -30.94
CA SER A 400 1.51 -22.83 -31.73
C SER A 400 1.10 -24.04 -30.87
N GLY A 401 -0.21 -24.34 -30.92
CA GLY A 401 -0.92 -25.32 -30.10
C GLY A 401 -2.44 -25.19 -30.09
N GLY A 402 -3.05 -24.06 -30.52
CA GLY A 402 -4.50 -23.94 -30.57
C GLY A 402 -4.99 -22.89 -31.57
N SER A 403 -5.83 -23.32 -32.51
CA SER A 403 -6.58 -22.43 -33.41
C SER A 403 -7.79 -21.89 -32.68
N SER A 404 -7.91 -20.56 -32.58
CA SER A 404 -9.20 -19.88 -32.48
C SER A 404 -9.09 -18.48 -33.07
N GLY A 405 -10.11 -18.12 -33.84
CA GLY A 405 -10.07 -17.09 -34.86
C GLY A 405 -10.07 -15.67 -34.32
N GLY A 406 -9.39 -14.80 -35.07
CA GLY A 406 -9.41 -13.36 -34.86
C GLY A 406 -10.81 -12.78 -35.05
N GLY A 407 -11.21 -11.97 -34.08
CA GLY A 407 -12.33 -11.03 -34.18
C GLY A 407 -11.77 -9.64 -34.43
N GLY A 408 -12.12 -9.07 -35.57
CA GLY A 408 -11.55 -7.84 -36.09
C GLY A 408 -11.92 -6.57 -35.32
N GLY A 409 -11.11 -5.54 -35.56
CA GLY A 409 -11.39 -4.18 -35.16
C GLY A 409 -12.67 -3.62 -35.80
N GLY A 410 -13.32 -2.71 -35.08
CA GLY A 410 -14.50 -1.99 -35.53
C GLY A 410 -14.85 -0.81 -34.62
N GLU A 411 -14.51 0.38 -35.11
CA GLU A 411 -15.29 1.63 -35.10
C GLU A 411 -16.02 2.10 -33.82
N GLY A 412 -15.48 3.16 -33.20
CA GLY A 412 -16.01 4.52 -33.39
C GLY A 412 -17.43 4.87 -32.92
N GLY A 413 -18.00 4.19 -31.92
CA GLY A 413 -19.24 4.62 -31.26
C GLY A 413 -19.12 4.61 -29.73
N GLU A 414 -19.83 5.50 -29.04
CA GLU A 414 -20.00 5.48 -27.57
C GLU A 414 -20.58 4.12 -27.16
N LYS A 415 -19.72 3.19 -26.78
CA LYS A 415 -20.10 1.90 -26.24
C LYS A 415 -20.52 2.13 -24.79
N ALA A 416 -21.68 1.60 -24.39
CA ALA A 416 -22.09 1.65 -23.00
C ALA A 416 -21.00 1.04 -22.10
N PRO A 417 -20.71 1.64 -20.92
CA PRO A 417 -19.68 1.12 -20.01
C PRO A 417 -19.91 -0.37 -19.70
N ALA A 418 -18.85 -1.17 -19.70
CA ALA A 418 -18.95 -2.52 -19.15
C ALA A 418 -19.13 -2.41 -17.63
N LEU A 419 -20.12 -3.11 -17.10
CA LEU A 419 -20.44 -3.05 -15.66
C LEU A 419 -20.15 -4.39 -15.01
N ALA A 420 -19.42 -4.36 -13.91
CA ALA A 420 -19.42 -5.42 -12.92
C ALA A 420 -20.80 -5.47 -12.24
N VAL A 421 -21.10 -6.60 -11.59
CA VAL A 421 -22.44 -6.76 -11.01
C VAL A 421 -22.66 -5.77 -9.86
N PRO A 422 -23.78 -5.03 -9.88
CA PRO A 422 -24.11 -4.09 -8.82
C PRO A 422 -23.93 -4.67 -7.43
N GLY A 423 -23.12 -3.98 -6.63
CA GLY A 423 -22.80 -4.37 -5.27
C GLY A 423 -21.72 -5.45 -5.11
N SER A 424 -21.05 -5.93 -6.16
CA SER A 424 -19.77 -6.61 -6.00
C SER A 424 -18.70 -5.63 -5.49
N LEU A 425 -17.54 -6.15 -5.07
CA LEU A 425 -16.40 -5.30 -4.74
C LEU A 425 -15.86 -4.63 -6.01
N ASP A 426 -15.79 -5.36 -7.13
CA ASP A 426 -15.45 -4.80 -8.45
C ASP A 426 -16.24 -3.52 -8.75
N TYR A 427 -17.57 -3.59 -8.62
CA TYR A 427 -18.44 -2.44 -8.89
C TYR A 427 -18.24 -1.30 -7.88
N TYR A 428 -17.99 -1.65 -6.61
CA TYR A 428 -17.72 -0.68 -5.55
C TYR A 428 -16.40 0.07 -5.75
N LEU A 429 -15.35 -0.60 -6.22
CA LEU A 429 -14.06 0.03 -6.52
C LEU A 429 -14.16 1.06 -7.66
N TYR A 430 -15.25 1.03 -8.43
CA TYR A 430 -15.62 2.06 -9.40
C TYR A 430 -16.80 2.95 -8.91
N GLY A 431 -16.90 3.13 -7.59
CA GLY A 431 -17.78 4.11 -6.96
C GLY A 431 -19.27 3.74 -6.93
N ASP A 432 -19.60 2.46 -7.10
CA ASP A 432 -21.00 1.98 -7.27
C ASP A 432 -21.74 2.81 -8.36
N ASN A 433 -21.02 3.22 -9.41
CA ASN A 433 -21.51 4.18 -10.39
C ASN A 433 -21.74 3.53 -11.77
N PRO A 434 -22.99 3.48 -12.25
CA PRO A 434 -23.29 2.87 -13.56
C PRO A 434 -22.80 3.69 -14.76
N ALA A 435 -22.32 4.93 -14.54
CA ALA A 435 -21.75 5.78 -15.58
C ALA A 435 -20.26 5.53 -15.83
N VAL A 436 -19.61 4.67 -15.03
CA VAL A 436 -18.18 4.37 -15.15
C VAL A 436 -17.98 2.90 -15.45
N ASP A 437 -17.05 2.62 -16.36
CA ASP A 437 -16.70 1.25 -16.71
C ASP A 437 -16.02 0.58 -15.51
N SER A 438 -16.61 -0.51 -15.04
CA SER A 438 -16.09 -1.30 -13.91
C SER A 438 -15.52 -2.65 -14.36
N GLY A 439 -15.37 -2.82 -15.67
CA GLY A 439 -14.93 -4.04 -16.31
C GLY A 439 -16.08 -5.00 -16.58
N ALA A 440 -15.81 -6.01 -17.39
CA ALA A 440 -16.81 -7.03 -17.70
C ALA A 440 -17.17 -7.85 -16.45
N ASN A 441 -18.47 -8.15 -16.27
CA ASN A 441 -19.06 -8.93 -15.18
C ASN A 441 -18.13 -10.00 -14.60
N TYR A 442 -17.50 -9.68 -13.45
CA TYR A 442 -16.64 -10.60 -12.69
C TYR A 442 -15.44 -11.15 -13.46
N ASN A 443 -14.93 -10.40 -14.43
CA ASN A 443 -13.84 -10.86 -15.29
C ASN A 443 -12.50 -10.19 -14.96
N VAL A 444 -12.49 -9.17 -14.10
CA VAL A 444 -11.27 -8.48 -13.69
C VAL A 444 -10.60 -9.29 -12.57
N PHE A 445 -9.59 -10.08 -12.93
CA PHE A 445 -8.80 -10.92 -12.01
C PHE A 445 -9.62 -11.64 -10.94
N PRO A 446 -10.52 -12.54 -11.34
CA PRO A 446 -11.69 -12.84 -10.51
C PRO A 446 -11.41 -13.82 -9.36
N SER A 447 -10.20 -14.36 -9.29
CA SER A 447 -9.72 -15.22 -8.21
C SER A 447 -8.67 -14.52 -7.32
N SER A 448 -8.53 -13.20 -7.44
CA SER A 448 -7.59 -12.38 -6.67
C SER A 448 -8.29 -11.61 -5.56
N ASP A 449 -7.60 -11.36 -4.45
CA ASP A 449 -8.04 -10.32 -3.51
C ASP A 449 -7.95 -8.95 -4.19
N HIS A 450 -8.98 -8.12 -4.04
CA HIS A 450 -9.04 -6.77 -4.64
C HIS A 450 -8.83 -5.65 -3.63
N VAL A 451 -8.81 -5.98 -2.33
CA VAL A 451 -8.43 -5.07 -1.24
C VAL A 451 -7.56 -5.82 -0.24
N ARG A 452 -6.56 -5.13 0.27
CA ARG A 452 -5.65 -5.56 1.33
C ARG A 452 -5.25 -4.36 2.19
N MET A 453 -5.35 -4.52 3.50
CA MET A 453 -4.78 -3.54 4.43
C MET A 453 -4.22 -4.25 5.64
N ALA A 454 -3.00 -3.88 6.02
CA ALA A 454 -2.42 -4.29 7.28
C ALA A 454 -2.66 -3.21 8.36
N SER A 455 -3.01 -3.66 9.56
CA SER A 455 -3.24 -2.80 10.73
C SER A 455 -2.92 -3.55 12.00
N ARG A 456 -2.44 -2.87 13.04
CA ARG A 456 -2.45 -3.45 14.39
C ARG A 456 -3.86 -3.52 14.97
N VAL A 457 -4.09 -4.47 15.87
CA VAL A 457 -5.27 -4.54 16.74
C VAL A 457 -5.08 -3.55 17.90
N ALA A 458 -5.89 -2.50 17.96
CA ALA A 458 -5.87 -1.50 19.03
C ALA A 458 -6.65 -1.96 20.28
N ALA A 459 -7.75 -2.69 20.09
CA ALA A 459 -8.54 -3.23 21.20
C ALA A 459 -9.29 -4.50 20.80
N VAL A 460 -9.58 -5.35 21.79
CA VAL A 460 -10.40 -6.56 21.63
C VAL A 460 -11.54 -6.50 22.63
N GLY A 461 -12.78 -6.67 22.15
CA GLY A 461 -13.97 -6.76 23.00
C GLY A 461 -14.81 -7.98 22.65
N LYS A 462 -15.97 -8.13 23.29
CA LYS A 462 -16.85 -9.28 23.05
C LYS A 462 -17.41 -9.26 21.62
N GLY A 463 -16.89 -10.12 20.73
CA GLY A 463 -17.35 -10.26 19.35
C GLY A 463 -16.90 -9.16 18.39
N TRP A 464 -15.92 -8.34 18.79
CA TRP A 464 -15.36 -7.29 17.94
C TRP A 464 -13.88 -7.05 18.23
N ILE A 465 -13.17 -6.59 17.20
CA ILE A 465 -11.82 -6.01 17.32
C ILE A 465 -11.86 -4.55 16.86
N GLU A 466 -10.91 -3.76 17.32
CA GLU A 466 -10.68 -2.40 16.84
C GLU A 466 -9.29 -2.33 16.22
N LEU A 467 -9.20 -1.79 15.00
CA LEU A 467 -7.98 -1.54 14.26
C LEU A 467 -7.33 -0.23 14.75
N GLU A 468 -6.01 -0.14 14.63
CA GLU A 468 -5.28 1.10 14.95
C GLU A 468 -5.55 2.23 13.95
N ARG A 469 -5.87 1.88 12.70
CA ARG A 469 -6.16 2.81 11.60
C ARG A 469 -7.54 2.54 11.01
N GLU A 470 -8.11 3.57 10.41
CA GLU A 470 -9.42 3.53 9.79
C GLU A 470 -9.42 2.75 8.47
N LEU A 471 -10.55 2.10 8.17
CA LEU A 471 -10.76 1.47 6.87
C LEU A 471 -10.78 2.53 5.75
N PRO A 472 -10.04 2.34 4.64
CA PRO A 472 -10.03 3.29 3.52
C PRO A 472 -11.17 3.05 2.52
N TRP A 473 -11.93 1.97 2.71
CA TRP A 473 -13.11 1.57 1.93
C TRP A 473 -14.20 1.05 2.87
N ASP A 474 -15.43 0.98 2.36
CA ASP A 474 -16.48 0.21 3.01
C ASP A 474 -16.09 -1.25 3.03
N MET A 475 -16.65 -2.00 3.98
CA MET A 475 -16.51 -3.44 4.07
C MET A 475 -17.89 -4.07 4.11
N ARG A 476 -18.23 -4.87 3.10
CA ARG A 476 -19.56 -5.51 3.00
C ARG A 476 -19.42 -7.02 3.15
N THR A 477 -20.20 -7.61 4.04
CA THR A 477 -20.21 -9.06 4.36
C THR A 477 -20.45 -9.95 3.14
N LYS A 478 -21.20 -9.46 2.14
CA LYS A 478 -21.41 -10.16 0.85
C LYS A 478 -20.12 -10.43 0.05
N TRP A 479 -19.05 -9.69 0.33
CA TRP A 479 -17.72 -9.92 -0.27
C TRP A 479 -16.90 -10.97 0.48
N ALA A 480 -17.50 -11.61 1.49
CA ALA A 480 -16.86 -12.57 2.39
C ALA A 480 -15.50 -12.07 2.93
N PRO A 481 -15.46 -10.91 3.60
CA PRO A 481 -14.21 -10.38 4.12
C PRO A 481 -13.68 -11.17 5.31
N VAL A 482 -12.36 -11.32 5.34
CA VAL A 482 -11.63 -12.13 6.32
C VAL A 482 -10.47 -11.35 6.93
N LEU A 483 -10.11 -11.72 8.16
CA LEU A 483 -8.91 -11.27 8.84
C LEU A 483 -7.90 -12.39 8.87
N HIS A 484 -6.71 -12.10 8.35
CA HIS A 484 -5.57 -12.99 8.37
C HIS A 484 -4.47 -12.44 9.29
N ARG A 485 -3.62 -13.31 9.82
CA ARG A 485 -2.37 -12.90 10.46
C ARG A 485 -1.50 -12.18 9.43
N PHE A 486 -0.96 -11.02 9.80
CA PHE A 486 0.05 -10.37 8.98
C PHE A 486 1.40 -11.09 9.18
N ALA A 487 1.71 -12.02 8.29
CA ALA A 487 2.86 -12.92 8.42
C ALA A 487 3.72 -12.93 7.13
N PRO A 488 4.39 -11.81 6.79
CA PRO A 488 5.36 -11.81 5.70
C PRO A 488 6.49 -12.79 6.02
N THR A 489 6.98 -13.52 5.03
CA THR A 489 8.04 -14.52 5.24
C THR A 489 9.44 -13.95 4.98
N VAL A 490 9.49 -12.78 4.35
CA VAL A 490 10.68 -11.95 4.19
C VAL A 490 10.27 -10.53 4.52
N GLU A 491 11.04 -9.91 5.40
CA GLU A 491 10.83 -8.53 5.80
C GLU A 491 12.10 -7.84 6.27
N ASN A 492 12.08 -6.51 6.40
CA ASN A 492 13.19 -5.72 6.93
C ASN A 492 14.49 -5.92 6.13
N SER A 493 14.36 -6.04 4.81
CA SER A 493 15.47 -6.24 3.88
C SER A 493 15.48 -5.14 2.83
N GLY A 494 16.66 -4.83 2.28
CA GLY A 494 16.77 -3.70 1.36
C GLY A 494 17.96 -3.72 0.41
N LEU A 495 17.87 -2.85 -0.58
CA LEU A 495 18.88 -2.62 -1.62
C LEU A 495 19.27 -1.15 -1.60
N GLU A 496 20.54 -0.83 -1.38
CA GLU A 496 20.93 0.57 -1.23
C GLU A 496 22.33 0.97 -1.69
N GLY A 497 22.46 2.20 -2.18
CA GLY A 497 23.75 2.89 -2.35
C GLY A 497 24.58 2.42 -3.54
N PHE A 498 23.99 2.15 -4.70
CA PHE A 498 24.73 1.73 -5.90
C PHE A 498 24.04 2.12 -7.21
N THR A 499 24.80 2.10 -8.30
CA THR A 499 24.26 2.15 -9.66
C THR A 499 24.08 0.74 -10.21
N MET A 500 22.95 0.46 -10.84
CA MET A 500 22.73 -0.68 -11.71
C MET A 500 22.86 -0.25 -13.17
N GLU A 501 23.75 -0.88 -13.91
CA GLU A 501 24.06 -0.53 -15.30
C GLU A 501 23.84 -1.75 -16.20
N PHE A 502 22.97 -1.60 -17.19
CA PHE A 502 22.82 -2.56 -18.27
C PHE A 502 23.58 -2.12 -19.51
N ASP A 503 24.00 -3.09 -20.32
CA ASP A 503 24.50 -2.79 -21.65
C ASP A 503 23.49 -1.97 -22.43
N TRP A 504 23.98 -0.90 -23.06
CA TRP A 504 23.11 -0.04 -23.82
C TRP A 504 22.53 -0.80 -25.02
N SER A 505 21.22 -0.70 -25.17
CA SER A 505 20.45 -1.18 -26.32
C SER A 505 19.35 -0.19 -26.66
N THR A 506 18.86 -0.21 -27.90
CA THR A 506 17.58 0.45 -28.20
C THR A 506 16.44 -0.32 -27.55
N PHE A 507 15.48 0.37 -26.95
CA PHE A 507 14.26 -0.25 -26.46
C PHE A 507 13.36 -0.62 -27.65
N PRO A 508 13.06 -1.92 -27.87
CA PRO A 508 12.44 -2.40 -29.11
C PRO A 508 10.97 -2.00 -29.26
N GLY A 509 10.28 -1.67 -28.16
CA GLY A 509 8.89 -1.20 -28.19
C GLY A 509 8.04 -1.75 -27.05
N HIS A 510 6.79 -1.30 -27.02
CA HIS A 510 5.77 -1.74 -26.06
C HIS A 510 5.66 -3.27 -26.05
N PHE A 511 5.69 -3.88 -24.86
CA PHE A 511 5.66 -5.34 -24.63
C PHE A 511 6.82 -6.18 -25.20
N SER A 512 7.89 -5.55 -25.68
CA SER A 512 9.03 -6.24 -26.31
C SER A 512 10.30 -6.22 -25.47
N ALA A 513 10.19 -5.97 -24.16
CA ALA A 513 11.34 -5.92 -23.25
C ALA A 513 12.20 -7.19 -23.36
N GLN A 514 13.52 -7.01 -23.41
CA GLN A 514 14.48 -8.12 -23.45
C GLN A 514 14.85 -8.62 -22.05
N GLY A 515 14.31 -7.97 -21.02
CA GLY A 515 14.54 -8.32 -19.63
C GLY A 515 15.80 -7.70 -19.05
N ALA A 516 16.22 -6.51 -19.52
CA ALA A 516 17.13 -5.66 -18.77
C ALA A 516 16.40 -5.05 -17.56
N ASN A 517 15.88 -5.88 -16.67
CA ASN A 517 15.00 -5.49 -15.57
C ASN A 517 15.81 -5.35 -14.29
N ALA A 518 15.77 -4.19 -13.64
CA ALA A 518 16.69 -3.87 -12.55
C ALA A 518 16.31 -4.57 -11.24
N ILE A 519 15.23 -4.12 -10.59
CA ILE A 519 14.86 -4.56 -9.23
C ILE A 519 13.45 -5.14 -9.24
N ALA A 520 13.26 -6.27 -8.57
CA ALA A 520 11.95 -6.80 -8.23
C ALA A 520 11.78 -7.04 -6.72
N LEU A 521 10.64 -6.66 -6.18
CA LEU A 521 10.22 -6.97 -4.81
C LEU A 521 8.91 -7.78 -4.87
N TYR A 522 8.94 -9.00 -4.36
CA TYR A 522 7.80 -9.91 -4.45
C TYR A 522 7.40 -10.47 -3.09
N ASP A 523 6.09 -10.45 -2.80
CA ASP A 523 5.47 -11.23 -1.73
C ASP A 523 6.15 -11.08 -0.34
N ALA A 524 6.51 -9.86 0.02
CA ALA A 524 7.31 -9.52 1.19
C ALA A 524 6.86 -8.17 1.77
N ALA A 525 7.31 -7.82 2.98
CA ALA A 525 6.92 -6.56 3.61
C ALA A 525 8.08 -5.81 4.26
N ASN A 526 7.88 -4.56 4.67
CA ASN A 526 8.91 -3.77 5.37
C ASN A 526 10.22 -3.71 4.58
N LEU A 527 10.15 -3.39 3.29
CA LEU A 527 11.32 -3.37 2.40
C LEU A 527 11.74 -1.95 2.04
N TRP A 528 12.95 -1.82 1.51
CA TRP A 528 13.37 -0.56 0.89
C TRP A 528 14.29 -0.73 -0.32
N VAL A 529 14.17 0.24 -1.22
CA VAL A 529 15.17 0.55 -2.25
C VAL A 529 15.60 1.98 -2.03
N LYS A 530 16.88 2.22 -1.73
CA LYS A 530 17.33 3.53 -1.29
C LYS A 530 18.62 3.96 -1.99
N ASP A 531 18.62 5.17 -2.55
CA ASP A 531 19.79 5.76 -3.18
C ASP A 531 20.36 4.83 -4.27
N VAL A 532 19.52 4.53 -5.27
CA VAL A 532 19.86 3.65 -6.40
C VAL A 532 19.69 4.39 -7.72
N LYS A 533 20.71 4.32 -8.58
CA LYS A 533 20.62 4.77 -9.97
C LYS A 533 20.47 3.55 -10.88
N VAL A 534 19.59 3.62 -11.88
CA VAL A 534 19.41 2.57 -12.88
C VAL A 534 19.67 3.16 -14.26
N LEU A 535 20.54 2.51 -15.03
CA LEU A 535 20.95 2.90 -16.38
C LEU A 535 20.59 1.83 -17.41
N ASN A 536 19.93 2.27 -18.48
CA ASN A 536 19.60 1.47 -19.67
C ASN A 536 18.69 0.24 -19.41
N SER A 537 17.81 0.30 -18.42
CA SER A 537 16.92 -0.82 -18.09
C SER A 537 15.61 -0.82 -18.88
N ASP A 538 15.08 -2.01 -19.16
CA ASP A 538 13.76 -2.19 -19.77
C ASP A 538 12.63 -2.05 -18.73
N ASN A 539 12.92 -2.39 -17.47
CA ASN A 539 12.09 -2.11 -16.31
C ASN A 539 12.95 -1.62 -15.14
N GLY A 540 12.47 -0.63 -14.40
CA GLY A 540 13.15 -0.07 -13.23
C GLY A 540 12.90 -0.87 -11.96
N VAL A 541 12.03 -0.37 -11.08
CA VAL A 541 11.64 -1.06 -9.83
C VAL A 541 10.25 -1.64 -9.99
N ILE A 542 10.16 -2.97 -9.92
CA ILE A 542 8.92 -3.75 -10.03
C ILE A 542 8.53 -4.25 -8.64
N MET A 543 7.26 -4.11 -8.28
CA MET A 543 6.76 -4.56 -6.99
C MET A 543 5.45 -5.30 -7.14
N SER A 544 5.33 -6.50 -6.57
CA SER A 544 4.05 -7.22 -6.58
C SER A 544 3.81 -8.00 -5.29
N GLY A 545 2.62 -7.84 -4.72
CA GLY A 545 2.21 -8.56 -3.52
C GLY A 545 2.83 -8.07 -2.21
N VAL A 546 3.40 -6.85 -2.18
CA VAL A 546 4.17 -6.34 -1.03
C VAL A 546 3.36 -5.38 -0.13
N ASP A 547 3.82 -5.18 1.10
CA ASP A 547 3.29 -4.15 2.02
C ASP A 547 4.42 -3.34 2.69
N PHE A 548 4.16 -2.09 3.06
CA PHE A 548 5.10 -1.26 3.83
C PHE A 548 6.48 -1.13 3.19
N VAL A 549 6.54 -0.61 1.96
CA VAL A 549 7.80 -0.49 1.22
C VAL A 549 8.14 0.97 0.93
N THR A 550 9.39 1.37 1.15
CA THR A 550 9.89 2.69 0.75
C THR A 550 10.89 2.59 -0.40
N VAL A 551 10.59 3.24 -1.51
CA VAL A 551 11.52 3.51 -2.62
C VAL A 551 11.91 4.98 -2.57
N LYS A 552 13.18 5.25 -2.21
CA LYS A 552 13.68 6.60 -1.95
C LYS A 552 14.98 6.90 -2.68
N GLY A 553 15.12 8.11 -3.24
CA GLY A 553 16.39 8.54 -3.83
C GLY A 553 16.72 7.79 -5.13
N VAL A 554 15.71 7.37 -5.89
CA VAL A 554 15.90 6.53 -7.08
C VAL A 554 15.97 7.35 -8.36
N ARG A 555 16.95 7.05 -9.21
CA ARG A 555 17.20 7.74 -10.48
C ARG A 555 17.10 6.77 -11.65
N MET A 556 16.25 7.09 -12.61
CA MET A 556 16.09 6.33 -13.86
C MET A 556 16.69 7.11 -15.01
N ASP A 557 17.69 6.56 -15.66
CA ASP A 557 18.53 7.27 -16.62
C ASP A 557 18.94 6.39 -17.81
N GLU A 558 19.46 7.01 -18.86
CA GLU A 558 19.96 6.35 -20.06
C GLU A 558 21.32 6.94 -20.44
N ALA A 559 22.25 6.09 -20.89
CA ALA A 559 23.55 6.56 -21.36
C ALA A 559 23.43 7.38 -22.66
N LYS A 560 22.45 7.02 -23.49
CA LYS A 560 22.02 7.72 -24.71
C LYS A 560 20.62 7.26 -25.08
N SER A 561 19.89 8.05 -25.88
CA SER A 561 18.53 7.76 -26.33
C SER A 561 18.33 6.30 -26.74
N ARG A 562 17.42 5.61 -26.07
CA ARG A 562 17.06 4.21 -26.36
C ARG A 562 15.91 4.09 -27.37
N GLY A 563 15.26 5.18 -27.76
CA GLY A 563 14.15 5.16 -28.71
C GLY A 563 13.09 6.22 -28.40
N LYS A 564 11.83 5.94 -28.78
CA LYS A 564 10.68 6.80 -28.44
C LYS A 564 10.45 6.87 -26.93
N THR A 565 10.61 5.73 -26.27
CA THR A 565 10.55 5.57 -24.82
C THR A 565 11.84 4.90 -24.33
N ASN A 566 12.22 5.15 -23.09
CA ASN A 566 13.41 4.57 -22.48
C ASN A 566 13.23 3.09 -22.10
N GLY A 567 11.99 2.67 -21.79
CA GLY A 567 11.65 1.32 -21.36
C GLY A 567 10.14 1.12 -21.22
N HIS A 568 9.76 0.00 -20.58
CA HIS A 568 8.37 -0.35 -20.33
C HIS A 568 7.83 0.34 -19.05
N HIS A 569 8.18 -0.14 -17.85
CA HIS A 569 7.83 0.49 -16.57
C HIS A 569 9.04 1.03 -15.81
N ALA A 570 9.01 2.30 -15.39
CA ALA A 570 10.05 2.86 -14.53
C ALA A 570 9.83 2.51 -13.06
N LEU A 571 8.74 2.98 -12.46
CA LEU A 571 8.37 2.72 -11.07
C LEU A 571 6.98 2.08 -11.05
N TRP A 572 6.93 0.80 -10.70
CA TRP A 572 5.70 0.01 -10.85
C TRP A 572 5.37 -0.77 -9.59
N THR A 573 4.12 -0.60 -9.14
CA THR A 573 3.54 -1.44 -8.11
C THR A 573 2.24 -2.08 -8.57
N SER A 574 2.06 -3.33 -8.18
CA SER A 574 0.90 -4.15 -8.50
C SER A 574 0.46 -4.94 -7.27
N ARG A 575 -0.85 -5.04 -6.98
CA ARG A 575 -1.40 -5.89 -5.88
C ARG A 575 -0.76 -5.65 -4.51
N SER A 576 -0.39 -4.42 -4.23
CA SER A 576 0.40 -4.04 -3.06
C SER A 576 -0.31 -2.93 -2.30
N ALA A 577 0.02 -2.81 -1.01
CA ALA A 577 -0.51 -1.76 -0.14
C ALA A 577 0.60 -1.03 0.62
N ASP A 578 0.33 0.21 1.03
CA ASP A 578 1.21 1.01 1.88
C ASP A 578 2.64 1.15 1.31
N VAL A 579 2.73 1.46 0.01
CA VAL A 579 4.01 1.70 -0.70
C VAL A 579 4.28 3.20 -0.82
N LEU A 580 5.52 3.63 -0.58
CA LEU A 580 5.97 5.01 -0.73
C LEU A 580 7.12 5.12 -1.72
N PHE A 581 6.87 5.75 -2.85
CA PHE A 581 7.89 6.31 -3.74
C PHE A 581 8.11 7.78 -3.37
N THR A 582 9.35 8.15 -3.03
CA THR A 582 9.69 9.54 -2.72
C THR A 582 11.08 9.91 -3.22
N ASP A 583 11.31 11.19 -3.55
CA ASP A 583 12.63 11.68 -3.99
C ASP A 583 13.16 10.85 -5.18
N PHE A 584 12.41 10.86 -6.28
CA PHE A 584 12.75 10.13 -7.49
C PHE A 584 12.92 11.08 -8.69
N TRP A 585 13.72 10.64 -9.67
CA TRP A 585 13.86 11.36 -10.93
C TRP A 585 13.85 10.41 -12.14
N ILE A 586 12.99 10.71 -13.11
CA ILE A 586 12.90 9.99 -14.39
C ILE A 586 13.41 10.88 -15.51
N ALA A 587 14.64 10.61 -15.98
CA ALA A 587 15.33 11.51 -16.91
C ALA A 587 14.68 11.56 -18.30
N ARG A 588 13.99 10.50 -18.72
CA ARG A 588 13.46 10.31 -20.06
C ARG A 588 12.15 9.54 -20.01
N PRO A 589 11.17 9.84 -20.89
CA PRO A 589 9.86 9.19 -20.84
C PRO A 589 9.96 7.68 -21.03
N TRP A 590 9.27 6.93 -20.19
CA TRP A 590 9.04 5.50 -20.35
C TRP A 590 7.72 5.25 -21.07
N THR A 591 7.36 4.00 -21.33
CA THR A 591 5.98 3.72 -21.76
C THR A 591 5.04 4.05 -20.60
N HIS A 592 5.41 3.59 -19.40
CA HIS A 592 4.77 3.88 -18.14
C HIS A 592 5.83 4.35 -17.12
N ASP A 593 5.71 5.58 -16.63
CA ASP A 593 6.65 6.19 -15.68
C ASP A 593 6.26 5.83 -14.24
N LEU A 594 5.06 6.24 -13.81
CA LEU A 594 4.52 5.98 -12.48
C LEU A 594 3.30 5.05 -12.60
N SER A 595 3.50 3.76 -12.36
CA SER A 595 2.48 2.74 -12.61
C SER A 595 1.84 2.20 -11.33
N LEU A 596 0.51 2.23 -11.34
CA LEU A 596 -0.37 1.48 -10.45
C LEU A 596 -1.05 0.41 -11.29
N ASP A 597 -0.95 -0.85 -10.90
CA ASP A 597 -1.61 -1.95 -11.60
C ASP A 597 -2.34 -2.87 -10.62
N GLN A 598 -3.35 -3.60 -11.11
CA GLN A 598 -4.04 -4.68 -10.41
C GLN A 598 -4.31 -4.42 -8.93
N PHE A 599 -5.28 -3.54 -8.65
CA PHE A 599 -5.72 -3.20 -7.29
C PHE A 599 -4.61 -2.67 -6.38
N ALA A 600 -3.55 -2.07 -6.94
CA ALA A 600 -2.61 -1.30 -6.13
C ALA A 600 -3.38 -0.23 -5.35
N GLU A 601 -3.13 -0.19 -4.05
CA GLU A 601 -3.84 0.69 -3.13
C GLU A 601 -2.89 1.27 -2.09
N LEU A 602 -3.30 2.37 -1.45
CA LEU A 602 -2.51 3.03 -0.40
C LEU A 602 -1.06 3.32 -0.84
N THR A 603 -0.84 3.48 -2.15
CA THR A 603 0.45 3.79 -2.73
C THR A 603 0.60 5.29 -2.87
N VAL A 604 1.77 5.79 -2.50
CA VAL A 604 2.13 7.21 -2.56
C VAL A 604 3.28 7.40 -3.53
N PHE A 605 3.11 8.28 -4.50
CA PHE A 605 4.21 8.91 -5.23
C PHE A 605 4.33 10.35 -4.75
N SER A 606 5.44 10.69 -4.12
CA SER A 606 5.63 12.03 -3.55
C SER A 606 6.99 12.64 -3.88
N ASN A 607 7.07 13.96 -3.90
CA ASN A 607 8.36 14.70 -3.95
C ASN A 607 9.31 14.20 -5.06
N GLY A 608 8.78 13.95 -6.26
CA GLY A 608 9.55 13.41 -7.38
C GLY A 608 9.27 14.16 -8.67
N GLY A 609 9.97 13.77 -9.74
CA GLY A 609 9.79 14.43 -11.03
C GLY A 609 10.42 13.70 -12.20
N GLY A 610 10.25 14.26 -13.39
CA GLY A 610 10.90 13.75 -14.59
C GLY A 610 10.81 14.71 -15.76
N ALA A 611 11.36 14.29 -16.90
CA ALA A 611 11.43 15.15 -18.09
C ALA A 611 10.07 15.35 -18.78
N ASP A 612 9.22 14.32 -18.85
CA ASP A 612 7.84 14.37 -19.35
C ASP A 612 7.11 13.08 -18.94
N MET A 613 6.43 13.12 -17.79
CA MET A 613 5.94 11.90 -17.14
C MET A 613 4.47 11.61 -17.42
N ASN A 614 4.09 10.33 -17.36
CA ASN A 614 2.71 9.90 -17.16
C ASN A 614 2.47 9.27 -15.79
N ILE A 615 1.24 9.41 -15.31
CA ILE A 615 0.66 8.59 -14.27
C ILE A 615 -0.19 7.54 -14.96
N ASP A 616 0.23 6.30 -14.82
CA ASP A 616 -0.37 5.13 -15.43
C ASP A 616 -1.16 4.37 -14.37
N ALA A 617 -2.48 4.57 -14.34
CA ALA A 617 -3.36 3.89 -13.39
C ALA A 617 -3.73 2.46 -13.82
N HIS A 618 -3.39 2.11 -15.08
CA HIS A 618 -3.38 0.77 -15.69
C HIS A 618 -4.70 -0.04 -15.59
N ARG A 619 -5.83 0.63 -15.29
CA ARG A 619 -7.15 0.01 -15.07
C ARG A 619 -7.11 -0.96 -13.87
N ALA A 620 -7.95 -2.00 -13.89
CA ALA A 620 -7.95 -3.07 -12.91
C ALA A 620 -8.14 -2.61 -11.45
N GLY A 621 -8.96 -1.58 -11.25
CA GLY A 621 -9.40 -1.17 -9.92
C GLY A 621 -8.31 -0.61 -9.01
N SER A 622 -7.21 -0.08 -9.54
CA SER A 622 -6.21 0.67 -8.75
C SER A 622 -6.88 1.87 -8.06
N HIS A 623 -6.89 1.91 -6.72
CA HIS A 623 -7.77 2.81 -5.95
C HIS A 623 -7.11 3.33 -4.68
N SER A 624 -7.61 4.43 -4.11
CA SER A 624 -7.13 4.98 -2.83
C SER A 624 -5.62 5.29 -2.80
N ASN A 625 -5.04 5.73 -3.92
CA ASN A 625 -3.62 6.10 -4.04
C ASN A 625 -3.44 7.63 -4.03
N LEU A 626 -2.20 8.08 -3.80
CA LEU A 626 -1.84 9.50 -3.73
C LEU A 626 -0.65 9.83 -4.63
N PHE A 627 -0.80 10.87 -5.44
CA PHE A 627 0.29 11.54 -6.15
C PHE A 627 0.42 12.95 -5.56
N SER A 628 1.53 13.25 -4.88
CA SER A 628 1.69 14.49 -4.11
C SER A 628 2.98 15.22 -4.41
N ASN A 629 2.94 16.50 -4.81
CA ASN A 629 4.14 17.28 -5.10
C ASN A 629 5.03 16.66 -6.19
N VAL A 630 4.45 16.39 -7.37
CA VAL A 630 5.16 15.73 -8.48
C VAL A 630 5.33 16.70 -9.66
N ASP A 631 6.57 16.82 -10.13
CA ASP A 631 6.94 17.57 -11.35
C ASP A 631 6.77 16.69 -12.58
N MET A 632 5.69 16.90 -13.33
CA MET A 632 5.35 16.17 -14.55
C MET A 632 6.23 16.56 -15.75
N GLY A 633 7.21 17.47 -15.57
CA GLY A 633 8.14 17.87 -16.61
C GLY A 633 7.46 18.69 -17.70
N ALA A 634 7.65 18.31 -18.97
CA ALA A 634 6.98 18.97 -20.09
C ALA A 634 5.43 18.94 -19.99
N GLY A 635 4.88 17.99 -19.22
CA GLY A 635 3.46 17.92 -18.88
C GLY A 635 2.58 17.59 -20.08
N THR A 636 3.10 16.87 -21.07
CA THR A 636 2.35 16.58 -22.31
C THR A 636 1.48 15.34 -22.21
N ARG A 637 1.77 14.47 -21.22
CA ARG A 637 1.15 13.15 -21.06
C ARG A 637 0.80 12.76 -19.61
N PRO A 638 0.44 13.68 -18.69
CA PRO A 638 0.31 13.36 -17.27
C PRO A 638 -0.70 12.25 -16.95
N PHE A 639 -1.74 12.09 -17.77
CA PHE A 639 -2.77 11.06 -17.61
C PHE A 639 -2.83 10.07 -18.78
N ALA A 640 -1.74 9.95 -19.55
CA ALA A 640 -1.63 8.87 -20.53
C ALA A 640 -1.48 7.54 -19.78
N SER A 641 -2.48 6.68 -19.85
CA SER A 641 -2.54 5.44 -19.09
C SER A 641 -2.75 4.24 -20.02
N GLY A 642 -2.16 3.10 -19.66
CA GLY A 642 -2.34 1.82 -20.34
C GLY A 642 -3.42 0.95 -19.70
N GLY A 643 -3.26 -0.35 -19.92
CA GLY A 643 -4.13 -1.42 -19.42
C GLY A 643 -5.19 -1.89 -20.42
N ALA A 644 -5.43 -3.19 -20.40
CA ALA A 644 -6.47 -3.87 -21.17
C ALA A 644 -7.89 -3.26 -20.97
N GLU A 645 -8.56 -2.88 -22.06
CA GLU A 645 -9.83 -2.13 -22.07
C GLU A 645 -10.96 -2.83 -21.30
N ASN A 646 -10.96 -4.16 -21.25
CA ASN A 646 -11.97 -4.94 -20.53
C ASN A 646 -11.86 -4.88 -18.99
N ARG A 647 -10.81 -4.24 -18.46
CA ARG A 647 -10.51 -4.16 -17.02
C ARG A 647 -11.10 -2.93 -16.32
N GLY A 648 -12.05 -2.27 -16.95
CA GLY A 648 -12.69 -1.07 -16.40
C GLY A 648 -12.01 0.22 -16.83
N ALA A 649 -12.49 1.34 -16.29
CA ALA A 649 -11.87 2.65 -16.45
C ALA A 649 -10.40 2.64 -16.01
N HIS A 650 -9.61 3.60 -16.50
CA HIS A 650 -8.17 3.68 -16.20
C HIS A 650 -7.87 3.70 -14.69
N SER A 651 -8.72 4.33 -13.90
CA SER A 651 -8.58 4.49 -12.47
C SER A 651 -9.79 3.93 -11.73
N GLY A 652 -9.54 3.19 -10.66
CA GLY A 652 -10.52 2.97 -9.61
C GLY A 652 -10.78 4.26 -8.80
N ALA A 653 -11.66 4.14 -7.81
CA ALA A 653 -12.12 5.24 -6.98
C ALA A 653 -11.04 5.79 -6.02
N ASN A 654 -11.25 7.02 -5.54
CA ASN A 654 -10.50 7.63 -4.43
C ASN A 654 -8.99 7.87 -4.68
N ASN A 655 -8.51 7.74 -5.91
CA ASN A 655 -7.17 8.22 -6.24
C ASN A 655 -7.11 9.76 -6.15
N THR A 656 -6.05 10.26 -5.55
CA THR A 656 -5.86 11.69 -5.24
C THR A 656 -4.62 12.25 -5.92
N PHE A 657 -4.81 13.33 -6.65
CA PHE A 657 -3.80 14.08 -7.37
C PHE A 657 -3.65 15.44 -6.68
N TRP A 658 -2.54 15.61 -5.99
CA TRP A 658 -2.31 16.71 -5.05
C TRP A 658 -1.06 17.48 -5.44
N ASN A 659 -1.22 18.75 -5.79
CA ASN A 659 -0.10 19.63 -6.14
C ASN A 659 0.80 19.03 -7.24
N LEU A 660 0.18 18.55 -8.33
CA LEU A 660 0.90 18.22 -9.56
C LEU A 660 1.23 19.49 -10.34
N TYR A 661 2.38 19.54 -10.98
CA TYR A 661 2.80 20.70 -11.77
C TYR A 661 3.69 20.31 -12.94
N GLY A 662 3.90 21.22 -13.88
CA GLY A 662 4.81 21.02 -15.00
C GLY A 662 5.17 22.34 -15.69
N ASP A 663 5.80 22.25 -16.85
CA ASP A 663 6.21 23.39 -17.68
C ASP A 663 5.05 24.14 -18.30
N LYS A 664 3.93 23.43 -18.48
CA LYS A 664 2.68 23.93 -19.02
C LYS A 664 1.56 23.67 -18.02
N GLN A 665 0.43 24.33 -18.24
CA GLN A 665 -0.80 23.97 -17.55
C GLN A 665 -1.16 22.52 -17.88
N LEU A 666 -1.33 21.69 -16.86
CA LEU A 666 -1.73 20.30 -17.00
C LEU A 666 -3.25 20.24 -17.24
N ALA A 667 -3.65 19.51 -18.28
CA ALA A 667 -5.05 19.19 -18.51
C ALA A 667 -5.49 18.07 -17.57
N LEU A 668 -6.69 18.19 -16.99
CA LEU A 668 -7.34 17.07 -16.29
C LEU A 668 -7.75 15.99 -17.31
N PRO A 669 -7.83 14.71 -16.90
CA PRO A 669 -8.24 13.64 -17.79
C PRO A 669 -9.74 13.74 -18.14
N PRO A 670 -10.23 12.99 -19.15
CA PRO A 670 -11.66 12.88 -19.41
C PRO A 670 -12.43 12.21 -18.25
N CYS A 671 -13.74 12.46 -18.15
CA CYS A 671 -14.55 11.96 -17.02
C CYS A 671 -14.66 10.43 -16.95
N ASP A 672 -14.40 9.72 -18.05
CA ASP A 672 -14.37 8.26 -18.13
C ASP A 672 -13.05 7.66 -17.60
N TYR A 673 -12.09 8.50 -17.20
CA TYR A 673 -10.81 8.06 -16.62
C TYR A 673 -11.01 7.28 -15.32
N GLY A 674 -12.02 7.62 -14.52
CA GLY A 674 -12.37 6.90 -13.30
C GLY A 674 -13.34 7.68 -12.41
N PRO A 675 -13.91 7.06 -11.37
CA PRO A 675 -14.87 7.69 -10.47
C PRO A 675 -14.19 8.28 -9.23
N LEU A 676 -14.87 9.18 -8.53
CA LEU A 676 -14.48 9.66 -7.18
C LEU A 676 -13.03 10.15 -7.06
N LEU A 677 -12.50 10.76 -8.13
CA LEU A 677 -11.13 11.26 -8.17
C LEU A 677 -11.03 12.62 -7.49
N THR A 678 -9.90 12.86 -6.83
CA THR A 678 -9.65 14.10 -6.10
C THR A 678 -8.50 14.85 -6.74
N PHE A 679 -8.74 16.09 -7.16
CA PHE A 679 -7.73 16.97 -7.76
C PHE A 679 -7.60 18.23 -6.92
N VAL A 680 -6.46 18.43 -6.26
CA VAL A 680 -6.20 19.63 -5.44
C VAL A 680 -4.90 20.28 -5.86
N GLY A 681 -4.92 21.57 -6.19
CA GLY A 681 -3.72 22.34 -6.52
C GLY A 681 -3.90 23.26 -7.72
N ASP A 682 -2.80 23.84 -8.20
CA ASP A 682 -2.82 24.79 -9.32
C ASP A 682 -2.82 24.08 -10.69
N PHE A 683 -2.26 22.86 -10.75
CA PHE A 683 -2.05 22.10 -12.00
C PHE A 683 -1.36 22.94 -13.09
N GLY A 684 -0.63 23.98 -12.70
CA GLY A 684 -0.24 25.08 -13.56
C GLY A 684 1.21 25.06 -14.00
N ALA A 685 1.50 25.90 -15.00
CA ALA A 685 2.85 26.12 -15.50
C ALA A 685 3.70 26.82 -14.43
N VAL A 686 4.67 26.11 -13.85
CA VAL A 686 5.61 26.75 -12.93
C VAL A 686 6.65 27.49 -13.76
N LYS A 687 6.50 28.82 -13.91
CA LYS A 687 7.53 29.68 -14.51
C LYS A 687 8.75 29.76 -13.59
N GLY A 688 9.68 28.82 -13.71
CA GLY A 688 10.97 28.91 -13.05
C GLY A 688 11.78 27.62 -13.11
N ALA A 689 12.85 27.61 -13.93
CA ALA A 689 13.85 26.55 -14.00
C ALA A 689 14.53 26.23 -12.63
N ARG A 690 14.38 27.11 -11.61
CA ARG A 690 14.99 26.95 -10.28
C ARG A 690 14.48 25.76 -9.46
N ARG A 691 13.23 25.30 -9.62
CA ARG A 691 12.74 24.09 -8.90
C ARG A 691 13.24 22.80 -9.52
N ARG A 692 13.28 22.72 -10.86
CA ARG A 692 13.93 21.60 -11.58
C ARG A 692 15.40 21.50 -11.22
N SER A 693 16.11 22.63 -11.14
CA SER A 693 17.50 22.70 -10.68
C SER A 693 17.68 22.10 -9.28
N LEU A 694 16.78 22.31 -8.32
CA LEU A 694 16.97 21.81 -6.94
C LEU A 694 16.79 20.29 -6.82
N LEU A 695 15.89 19.67 -7.59
CA LEU A 695 15.75 18.20 -7.64
C LEU A 695 16.81 17.55 -8.56
N GLN A 696 17.33 18.34 -9.50
CA GLN A 696 18.40 17.96 -10.40
C GLN A 696 19.80 18.25 -9.83
N GLU A 697 20.05 19.17 -8.89
CA GLU A 697 21.39 19.54 -8.36
C GLU A 697 21.74 18.82 -7.06
N THR A 698 20.78 18.20 -6.36
CA THR A 698 21.09 17.10 -5.43
C THR A 698 21.83 15.95 -6.15
N SER A 699 21.90 15.97 -7.48
CA SER A 699 22.69 15.05 -8.31
C SER A 699 24.19 15.39 -8.46
N ALA A 700 24.68 16.54 -7.97
CA ALA A 700 26.07 16.96 -8.25
C ALA A 700 26.94 17.21 -7.00
N SER A 701 26.38 17.28 -5.79
CA SER A 701 27.18 17.35 -4.57
C SER A 701 26.55 16.53 -3.45
N GLY A 702 27.27 15.49 -3.01
CA GLY A 702 26.88 14.58 -1.93
C GLY A 702 26.92 15.19 -0.53
N THR A 703 26.62 16.47 -0.36
CA THR A 703 26.56 17.14 0.95
C THR A 703 25.44 18.16 0.99
N ALA A 704 24.20 17.69 1.09
CA ALA A 704 23.12 18.48 1.64
C ALA A 704 22.18 17.54 2.40
N GLN A 705 22.29 17.52 3.73
CA GLN A 705 21.13 17.21 4.56
C GLN A 705 20.10 18.29 4.26
N SER A 706 19.15 18.00 3.37
CA SER A 706 17.92 18.78 3.30
C SER A 706 17.09 18.41 4.53
N GLU A 707 17.26 19.22 5.58
CA GLU A 707 16.21 19.37 6.59
C GLU A 707 14.88 19.62 5.86
N PRO A 708 13.77 18.97 6.26
CA PRO A 708 12.47 19.30 5.73
C PRO A 708 12.24 20.80 5.95
N VAL A 709 11.79 21.51 4.93
CA VAL A 709 11.34 22.90 5.09
C VAL A 709 10.02 22.85 5.87
N PHE A 710 10.13 22.70 7.19
CA PHE A 710 9.05 23.05 8.10
C PHE A 710 8.84 24.56 8.02
N ALA A 711 7.58 24.97 8.01
CA ALA A 711 7.23 26.36 8.23
C ALA A 711 7.96 26.87 9.49
N VAL A 712 8.61 28.02 9.34
CA VAL A 712 9.43 28.68 10.36
C VAL A 712 8.64 28.77 11.68
N ALA A 713 9.17 28.14 12.74
CA ALA A 713 8.67 28.31 14.10
C ALA A 713 8.91 29.75 14.58
N THR A 714 7.89 30.38 15.14
CA THR A 714 7.98 31.70 15.78
C THR A 714 8.82 31.60 17.07
N PRO A 715 9.73 32.55 17.38
CA PRO A 715 10.55 32.49 18.59
C PRO A 715 9.70 32.59 19.87
N GLY A 716 9.85 31.64 20.80
CA GLY A 716 9.31 31.76 22.16
C GLY A 716 8.72 30.51 22.85
N GLN A 717 9.09 29.29 22.51
CA GLN A 717 8.66 28.08 23.26
C GLN A 717 9.83 27.14 23.61
N PRO A 718 9.76 26.36 24.71
CA PRO A 718 10.89 25.62 25.27
C PRO A 718 11.24 24.36 24.48
N THR A 719 12.53 24.11 24.31
CA THR A 719 13.10 22.93 23.67
C THR A 719 13.01 21.71 24.59
N TYR A 720 12.46 20.59 24.10
CA TYR A 720 12.48 19.28 24.77
C TYR A 720 13.58 18.41 24.14
N ILE A 721 14.47 17.87 24.97
CA ILE A 721 15.55 16.95 24.57
C ILE A 721 15.08 15.52 24.92
N PRO A 722 14.94 14.59 23.96
CA PRO A 722 14.63 13.20 24.24
C PRO A 722 15.79 12.45 24.91
N GLU A 723 15.45 11.64 25.91
CA GLU A 723 16.32 11.01 26.91
C GLU A 723 17.10 9.76 26.43
N GLU A 724 17.53 9.70 25.16
CA GLU A 724 18.42 8.61 24.67
C GLU A 724 19.86 9.07 24.39
N ALA A 725 20.12 10.38 24.32
CA ALA A 725 21.47 10.91 24.14
C ALA A 725 22.30 10.93 25.44
N ALA A 726 21.67 10.77 26.61
CA ALA A 726 22.36 10.74 27.91
C ALA A 726 22.92 9.35 28.29
N MET A 727 22.40 8.27 27.71
CA MET A 727 22.91 6.90 27.97
C MET A 727 24.16 6.54 27.15
N LEU A 728 24.31 7.12 25.95
CA LEU A 728 25.47 6.84 25.08
C LEU A 728 26.75 7.57 25.55
N ALA A 729 26.63 8.70 26.25
CA ALA A 729 27.77 9.39 26.84
C ALA A 729 28.33 8.67 28.09
N ALA A 730 27.46 8.04 28.89
CA ALA A 730 27.85 7.34 30.11
C ALA A 730 28.49 5.95 29.86
N GLN A 731 28.30 5.35 28.68
CA GLN A 731 28.89 4.05 28.33
C GLN A 731 30.31 4.13 27.76
N SER A 732 30.78 5.31 27.31
CA SER A 732 32.15 5.46 26.80
C SER A 732 33.20 5.63 27.89
N GLU A 733 32.82 6.03 29.11
CA GLU A 733 33.76 6.21 30.23
C GLU A 733 33.97 4.93 31.08
N ALA A 734 33.14 3.90 30.91
CA ALA A 734 33.23 2.66 31.69
C ALA A 734 34.08 1.54 31.05
N GLN A 735 34.62 1.73 29.83
CA GLN A 735 35.40 0.70 29.12
C GLN A 735 36.93 0.80 29.26
N SER A 736 37.44 1.65 30.16
CA SER A 736 38.91 1.74 30.40
C SER A 736 39.42 0.90 31.57
N SER A 737 38.61 0.07 32.22
CA SER A 737 39.08 -0.76 33.33
C SER A 737 38.57 -2.20 33.30
N LEU A 738 39.56 -3.10 33.16
CA LEU A 738 39.66 -4.46 33.71
C LEU A 738 39.52 -5.65 32.74
N LEU A 739 40.68 -6.28 32.60
CA LEU A 739 40.98 -7.58 32.03
C LEU A 739 40.46 -8.73 32.93
N ALA A 740 40.05 -9.82 32.26
CA ALA A 740 40.13 -11.24 32.68
C ALA A 740 39.07 -11.81 33.67
N PRO A 741 38.78 -13.15 33.62
CA PRO A 741 37.43 -13.70 33.56
C PRO A 741 37.00 -14.59 34.76
N SER A 742 35.69 -14.85 34.94
CA SER A 742 35.13 -16.18 35.28
C SER A 742 33.61 -16.24 35.55
N SER A 743 32.98 -17.30 35.02
CA SER A 743 31.88 -18.14 35.55
C SER A 743 30.47 -17.60 35.84
N GLN A 744 29.48 -18.24 35.20
CA GLN A 744 28.03 -18.21 35.50
C GLN A 744 27.68 -18.71 36.92
N PRO A 745 26.46 -18.41 37.40
CA PRO A 745 25.47 -19.49 37.49
C PRO A 745 24.00 -19.11 37.19
N SER A 746 23.21 -20.18 37.12
CA SER A 746 21.83 -20.44 36.69
C SER A 746 20.66 -19.80 37.48
N ALA A 747 19.51 -19.73 36.81
CA ALA A 747 18.18 -19.31 37.29
C ALA A 747 17.51 -20.26 38.30
N PRO A 748 16.54 -19.80 39.10
CA PRO A 748 15.60 -20.66 39.82
C PRO A 748 14.16 -20.60 39.26
N ALA A 749 13.48 -21.75 39.35
CA ALA A 749 12.06 -22.00 39.01
C ALA A 749 11.13 -21.77 40.24
N PRO A 750 9.78 -21.77 40.06
CA PRO A 750 8.80 -21.17 40.97
C PRO A 750 8.20 -22.14 42.01
N ALA A 751 7.49 -21.60 43.01
CA ALA A 751 6.80 -22.34 44.07
C ALA A 751 5.45 -21.66 44.43
N PRO A 752 4.50 -22.32 45.12
CA PRO A 752 3.13 -22.53 44.64
C PRO A 752 2.02 -21.86 45.46
N VAL A 753 0.79 -21.98 44.94
CA VAL A 753 -0.50 -21.64 45.55
C VAL A 753 -0.89 -22.61 46.67
N ASP A 754 -1.49 -22.10 47.76
CA ASP A 754 -2.73 -22.68 48.30
C ASP A 754 -3.49 -21.76 49.27
N ALA A 755 -4.79 -22.04 49.35
CA ALA A 755 -5.91 -21.22 49.82
C ALA A 755 -6.03 -20.96 51.33
N LEU A 756 -6.94 -20.05 51.72
CA LEU A 756 -8.10 -20.36 52.59
C LEU A 756 -9.13 -19.20 52.60
N LEU A 757 -10.39 -19.62 52.75
CA LEU A 757 -11.66 -18.90 52.70
C LEU A 757 -11.96 -18.13 54.00
N GLU A 758 -12.78 -17.08 53.96
CA GLU A 758 -14.14 -17.05 54.55
C GLU A 758 -14.87 -15.69 54.41
N ASP A 759 -16.17 -15.83 54.10
CA ASP A 759 -17.34 -15.03 54.45
C ASP A 759 -17.87 -13.79 53.69
N VAL A 760 -19.17 -13.92 53.39
CA VAL A 760 -20.16 -13.10 52.66
C VAL A 760 -21.11 -12.49 53.72
N PRO A 761 -21.75 -11.31 53.51
CA PRO A 761 -23.13 -11.36 53.01
C PRO A 761 -23.52 -10.26 51.99
N LEU A 762 -24.53 -10.65 51.22
CA LEU A 762 -25.24 -9.97 50.15
C LEU A 762 -25.97 -8.69 50.61
N GLY A 763 -26.00 -7.69 49.73
CA GLY A 763 -26.86 -6.50 49.81
C GLY A 763 -27.43 -6.14 48.44
N VAL A 764 -28.73 -6.38 48.30
CA VAL A 764 -29.62 -6.11 47.15
C VAL A 764 -29.84 -4.62 46.90
N GLY A 765 -30.00 -4.21 45.63
CA GLY A 765 -30.58 -2.92 45.26
C GLY A 765 -30.32 -2.47 43.82
N ALA A 766 -31.20 -2.86 42.90
CA ALA A 766 -31.29 -2.28 41.55
C ALA A 766 -31.94 -0.88 41.56
N PRO A 767 -31.72 -0.07 40.52
CA PRO A 767 -32.88 0.57 39.90
C PRO A 767 -32.93 0.43 38.38
N ALA A 768 -34.17 0.35 37.88
CA ALA A 768 -34.61 0.19 36.51
C ALA A 768 -34.36 1.43 35.63
N PRO A 769 -34.38 1.28 34.29
CA PRO A 769 -34.16 2.37 33.34
C PRO A 769 -35.44 3.19 33.09
N THR A 770 -35.28 4.51 32.93
CA THR A 770 -36.34 5.42 32.47
C THR A 770 -36.31 5.54 30.95
N ASP A 771 -37.42 5.14 30.33
CA ASP A 771 -37.78 5.37 28.94
C ASP A 771 -37.93 6.86 28.61
N VAL A 772 -37.35 7.31 27.50
CA VAL A 772 -37.76 8.54 26.79
C VAL A 772 -37.88 8.20 25.30
N PRO A 773 -39.04 8.44 24.66
CA PRO A 773 -39.26 8.11 23.26
C PRO A 773 -38.61 9.17 22.35
N VAL A 774 -37.91 8.74 21.31
CA VAL A 774 -37.48 9.61 20.21
C VAL A 774 -38.25 9.22 18.97
N GLU A 775 -39.12 10.14 18.54
CA GLU A 775 -39.90 10.07 17.31
C GLU A 775 -38.98 10.04 16.07
N VAL A 776 -39.35 9.16 15.14
CA VAL A 776 -38.77 9.04 13.80
C VAL A 776 -39.55 9.96 12.88
N SER A 777 -38.93 11.04 12.40
CA SER A 777 -39.48 11.84 11.30
C SER A 777 -38.67 11.62 10.02
N SER A 778 -39.30 10.93 9.07
CA SER A 778 -38.93 10.85 7.66
C SER A 778 -39.21 12.18 6.97
N ALA A 779 -38.19 12.80 6.40
CA ALA A 779 -38.36 13.91 5.46
C ALA A 779 -37.42 13.69 4.26
N SER A 780 -38.04 13.22 3.17
CA SER A 780 -37.51 13.18 1.82
C SER A 780 -37.41 14.60 1.25
N THR A 781 -36.22 15.04 0.86
CA THR A 781 -36.02 16.25 0.05
C THR A 781 -35.97 15.89 -1.44
N PRO A 782 -36.80 16.52 -2.30
CA PRO A 782 -36.81 16.25 -3.74
C PRO A 782 -35.68 16.99 -4.49
N ALA A 783 -35.26 16.39 -5.59
CA ALA A 783 -34.29 16.94 -6.55
C ALA A 783 -34.84 18.18 -7.29
N PRO A 784 -33.99 19.15 -7.66
CA PRO A 784 -34.43 20.26 -8.52
C PRO A 784 -34.41 19.85 -10.00
N SER A 785 -35.53 20.13 -10.67
CA SER A 785 -35.77 19.99 -12.10
C SER A 785 -34.99 21.01 -12.92
N ALA A 786 -34.43 20.58 -14.05
CA ALA A 786 -33.90 21.44 -15.10
C ALA A 786 -35.04 22.00 -15.96
N ALA A 787 -35.10 23.33 -16.12
CA ALA A 787 -35.73 23.98 -17.28
C ALA A 787 -35.31 25.47 -17.38
N ASP A 788 -34.94 25.84 -18.61
CA ASP A 788 -35.01 27.14 -19.29
C ASP A 788 -34.12 28.33 -18.88
N ALA A 789 -33.11 28.60 -19.72
CA ALA A 789 -32.72 29.96 -20.08
C ALA A 789 -32.12 30.02 -21.50
N ALA A 790 -32.83 30.70 -22.41
CA ALA A 790 -32.40 31.05 -23.76
C ALA A 790 -31.43 32.28 -23.76
N PRO A 791 -30.75 32.62 -24.88
CA PRO A 791 -29.50 33.37 -24.87
C PRO A 791 -29.70 34.90 -24.94
N GLY A 792 -28.97 35.63 -24.09
CA GLY A 792 -28.84 37.08 -24.13
C GLY A 792 -27.41 37.51 -24.48
N SER A 793 -27.29 38.34 -25.51
CA SER A 793 -26.05 38.84 -26.11
C SER A 793 -25.50 40.09 -25.40
N GLY A 794 -24.16 40.22 -25.40
CA GLY A 794 -23.46 41.51 -25.30
C GLY A 794 -22.60 41.72 -24.05
N GLY A 795 -21.27 41.78 -24.23
CA GLY A 795 -20.36 42.42 -23.26
C GLY A 795 -18.97 41.79 -23.11
N ASN A 796 -17.99 42.42 -23.74
CA ASN A 796 -16.53 42.34 -23.58
C ASN A 796 -15.76 41.01 -23.80
N ARG A 797 -15.01 41.03 -24.91
CA ARG A 797 -13.86 40.19 -25.25
C ARG A 797 -12.64 40.76 -24.49
N ASP A 798 -12.17 40.02 -23.48
CA ASP A 798 -10.74 39.86 -23.12
C ASP A 798 -10.52 39.08 -21.80
N ASP A 799 -11.58 38.60 -21.13
CA ASP A 799 -11.47 37.72 -19.96
C ASP A 799 -11.85 36.24 -20.23
N ARG A 800 -11.82 35.80 -21.50
CA ARG A 800 -12.11 34.40 -21.91
C ARG A 800 -10.86 33.59 -22.29
N ALA A 801 -9.77 33.79 -21.56
CA ALA A 801 -8.71 32.79 -21.45
C ALA A 801 -9.00 31.73 -20.37
N ASP A 802 -10.10 31.88 -19.63
CA ASP A 802 -10.68 30.83 -18.77
C ASP A 802 -11.58 29.91 -19.62
N ALA A 803 -10.95 28.92 -20.26
CA ALA A 803 -11.64 27.77 -20.84
C ALA A 803 -10.82 26.50 -20.64
N LEU A 804 -10.58 26.13 -19.37
CA LEU A 804 -10.52 24.72 -18.99
C LEU A 804 -11.95 24.18 -19.02
N ALA A 805 -12.48 23.90 -20.22
CA ALA A 805 -13.64 23.04 -20.35
C ALA A 805 -13.21 21.58 -20.15
N ALA A 806 -12.82 21.24 -18.93
CA ALA A 806 -12.89 19.87 -18.43
C ALA A 806 -13.92 19.96 -17.29
N ALA A 807 -15.11 19.41 -17.53
CA ALA A 807 -16.20 19.41 -16.58
C ALA A 807 -15.66 18.94 -15.22
N ASP A 808 -16.12 19.50 -14.11
CA ASP A 808 -15.81 19.00 -12.75
C ASP A 808 -16.41 17.60 -12.49
N CYS A 809 -16.73 16.87 -13.56
CA CYS A 809 -17.28 15.52 -13.66
C CYS A 809 -18.16 15.13 -12.45
N PRO A 810 -19.12 15.96 -12.00
CA PRO A 810 -19.83 15.71 -10.75
C PRO A 810 -20.69 14.44 -10.84
N ARG A 811 -21.08 14.05 -12.06
CA ARG A 811 -21.78 12.79 -12.35
C ARG A 811 -20.99 11.53 -12.00
N VAL A 812 -19.66 11.62 -12.01
CA VAL A 812 -18.76 10.54 -11.56
C VAL A 812 -18.12 10.85 -10.21
N GLY A 813 -18.59 11.91 -9.54
CA GLY A 813 -18.27 12.28 -8.16
C GLY A 813 -16.86 12.80 -7.95
N TRP A 814 -16.27 13.46 -8.95
CA TRP A 814 -14.96 14.11 -8.78
C TRP A 814 -15.04 15.27 -7.79
N TYR A 815 -13.93 15.48 -7.08
CA TYR A 815 -13.69 16.69 -6.29
C TYR A 815 -12.52 17.45 -6.91
N VAL A 816 -12.74 18.69 -7.34
CA VAL A 816 -11.71 19.55 -7.93
C VAL A 816 -11.61 20.83 -7.12
N GLU A 817 -10.46 21.03 -6.49
CA GLU A 817 -10.14 22.23 -5.73
C GLU A 817 -8.92 22.92 -6.36
N ARG A 818 -9.16 24.02 -7.07
CA ARG A 818 -8.11 24.79 -7.73
C ARG A 818 -7.56 25.86 -6.79
N ILE A 819 -6.28 25.74 -6.45
CA ILE A 819 -5.61 26.67 -5.53
C ILE A 819 -4.50 27.38 -6.29
N ARG A 820 -4.78 28.60 -6.74
CA ARG A 820 -3.82 29.42 -7.51
C ARG A 820 -2.64 29.85 -6.64
N SER A 821 -1.42 29.67 -7.17
CA SER A 821 -0.17 30.08 -6.52
C SER A 821 -0.01 31.62 -6.49
N SER A 822 -0.72 32.32 -5.61
CA SER A 822 -0.46 33.75 -5.36
C SER A 822 0.67 33.94 -4.32
N LYS A 823 1.45 35.02 -4.48
CA LYS A 823 2.81 35.28 -3.93
C LYS A 823 2.97 35.34 -2.39
N ALA A 824 2.07 34.78 -1.60
CA ALA A 824 2.20 34.63 -0.16
C ALA A 824 1.88 33.16 0.22
N MET A 825 2.88 32.31 0.39
CA MET A 825 2.69 30.88 0.71
C MET A 825 2.53 30.61 2.23
N PRO A 826 1.93 29.47 2.66
CA PRO A 826 1.43 28.37 1.84
C PRO A 826 -0.10 28.15 1.94
N LEU A 827 -0.70 27.93 0.77
CA LEU A 827 -2.01 27.35 0.54
C LEU A 827 -1.77 25.85 0.29
N LEU A 828 -2.41 24.95 1.05
CA LEU A 828 -2.21 23.48 1.07
C LEU A 828 -0.74 23.00 1.36
N PRO A 829 -0.50 21.93 2.15
CA PRO A 829 0.83 21.31 2.20
C PRO A 829 1.23 20.86 0.80
N ALA A 830 2.46 21.14 0.36
CA ALA A 830 2.92 20.66 -0.95
C ALA A 830 2.89 19.13 -1.01
N ASP A 831 3.42 18.49 0.04
CA ASP A 831 3.42 17.05 0.27
C ASP A 831 2.36 16.69 1.32
N LEU A 832 1.25 16.11 0.87
CA LEU A 832 0.15 15.68 1.74
C LEU A 832 0.53 14.46 2.59
N ALA A 833 1.29 13.51 2.05
CA ALA A 833 1.67 12.30 2.77
C ALA A 833 2.56 12.64 3.97
N GLY A 834 3.55 13.51 3.75
CA GLY A 834 4.39 14.06 4.82
C GLY A 834 3.58 14.83 5.87
N ALA A 835 2.58 15.61 5.45
CA ALA A 835 1.71 16.34 6.36
C ALA A 835 0.80 15.40 7.20
N GLN A 836 0.28 14.33 6.61
CA GLN A 836 -0.47 13.29 7.31
C GLN A 836 0.38 12.54 8.32
N LEU A 837 1.62 12.18 7.96
CA LEU A 837 2.57 11.57 8.88
C LEU A 837 2.85 12.48 10.09
N ALA A 838 3.12 13.76 9.86
CA ALA A 838 3.32 14.73 10.93
C ALA A 838 2.09 14.91 11.82
N LEU A 839 0.87 14.85 11.25
CA LEU A 839 -0.37 14.86 12.03
C LEU A 839 -0.49 13.61 12.92
N ARG A 840 -0.25 12.42 12.37
CA ARG A 840 -0.32 11.14 13.10
C ARG A 840 0.69 11.10 14.24
N GLN A 841 1.93 11.53 14.01
CA GLN A 841 2.98 11.61 15.03
C GLN A 841 2.58 12.53 16.19
N ARG A 842 1.99 13.71 15.88
CA ARG A 842 1.47 14.62 16.91
C ARG A 842 0.33 14.02 17.74
N ARG A 843 -0.61 13.30 17.10
CA ARG A 843 -1.71 12.62 17.81
C ARG A 843 -1.17 11.57 18.78
N ARG A 844 -0.26 10.72 18.32
CA ARG A 844 0.44 9.72 19.16
C ARG A 844 1.17 10.37 20.35
N ALA A 845 1.92 11.45 20.11
CA ALA A 845 2.61 12.16 21.18
C ALA A 845 1.65 12.78 22.22
N SER A 846 0.42 13.13 21.80
CA SER A 846 -0.61 13.66 22.70
C SER A 846 -1.44 12.60 23.43
N GLY A 847 -1.24 11.31 23.15
CA GLY A 847 -2.04 10.21 23.71
C GLY A 847 -3.48 10.13 23.16
N ASN A 848 -3.75 10.77 22.02
CA ASN A 848 -5.05 10.78 21.33
C ASN A 848 -5.12 9.81 20.17
#